data_AF-A0A1M6T5Q7-F1
#
_entry.id   AF-A0A1M6T5Q7-F1
#
_cell.length_a   1.000
_cell.length_b   1.000
_cell.length_c   1.000
_cell.angle_alpha   90.00
_cell.angle_beta   90.00
_cell.angle_gamma   90.00
#
_symmetry.space_group_name_H-M   'P 1'
#
loop_
_entity.id
_entity.type
_entity.pdbx_description
1 polymer ?
#
loop_
_entity_poly.entity_id
_entity_poly.type
_entity_poly.pdbx_seq_one_letter_code
_entity_poly.pdbx_strand_id
1 'polypeptide(L)'
;MKNYTVKCFKVGAVLAASAFSFGLMSCAGSNSGVDKKTEIDSSAEMVAPVIPLPPPSSPVAVFEMKVVSADKQIRVVEKPTMAALDFAAYFNNPIRWAGKDEKPENYTGKMASAELKDYPFPMLDSLSAYEPAVVGGRAPISWEPFAKLMYTQLGNDSLNVILNSVEAVKWDEPEVFRAFQNVNRMWGVPMSDGSVEWWVEVMPAFWTGRSVFYGKLKYKSTGEAAEILNYYLTGEMNADDAMNWARTLSSYWYPTLNTDLEPHTAGAPWENGKPFAVMRGNPMGTPMWIGFEVPAFRMSDEAIRAKQVADSLANSGEVIPVERHLDTTSAFRLETLNEVKGSCPANEATATFRKALAEQMAKLPKEQNAWAEVDANGKKVEGGFLWFRRNANYLLADKISAQDSLHNPLPRMVELKQYLDSLGIQLLVVPVPVKEEIYGEKLVPGTAADLCVNPEGRAFTQELLEAGIDVLDIYPALMSAKAGDEPPHFSYQRYDTHWALPGELAAMELLAGRVTQYSWYAETGAQPGSLNLQETTTLREGDLVAHLPDAEKAKYPADTLNVMKVYKGTETYKGGKNAPILLMGDSFTGVFESVDQKSGGPGSLLAYATGLDVQVLTSWGGGPGVRSRMMKMKKDMQSKRLVVYMMTARDLWQSPMEWDALR
;
A
#
# COMPACT_ATOMS: atom_id res chain seq x y z
N MET A 1 -32.65 -12.91 -13.81
CA MET A 1 -33.32 -14.09 -13.23
C MET A 1 -32.92 -15.35 -13.96
N LYS A 2 -31.98 -16.11 -13.38
CA LYS A 2 -31.83 -17.57 -13.49
C LYS A 2 -30.96 -17.97 -12.29
N ASN A 3 -31.48 -18.90 -11.49
CA ASN A 3 -31.07 -19.21 -10.13
C ASN A 3 -29.71 -19.94 -10.09
N TYR A 4 -28.77 -19.45 -9.28
CA TYR A 4 -27.59 -20.21 -8.87
C TYR A 4 -27.88 -20.88 -7.51
N THR A 5 -27.89 -22.21 -7.52
CA THR A 5 -28.03 -23.04 -6.33
C THR A 5 -26.63 -23.26 -5.73
N VAL A 6 -26.41 -22.77 -4.51
CA VAL A 6 -25.21 -23.00 -3.71
C VAL A 6 -25.17 -24.48 -3.30
N LYS A 7 -24.09 -25.19 -3.62
CA LYS A 7 -23.79 -26.51 -3.01
C LYS A 7 -22.69 -26.36 -1.98
N CYS A 8 -23.05 -26.63 -0.73
CA CYS A 8 -22.16 -26.77 0.41
C CYS A 8 -21.14 -27.91 0.21
N PHE A 9 -19.90 -27.66 0.64
CA PHE A 9 -18.85 -28.66 0.80
C PHE A 9 -19.24 -29.71 1.85
N LYS A 10 -18.97 -30.98 1.55
CA LYS A 10 -18.91 -32.07 2.52
C LYS A 10 -17.53 -32.70 2.49
N VAL A 11 -16.90 -32.74 3.66
CA VAL A 11 -15.69 -33.50 3.98
C VAL A 11 -16.02 -34.99 4.00
N GLY A 12 -15.15 -35.84 3.44
CA GLY A 12 -15.30 -37.30 3.45
C GLY A 12 -14.06 -38.03 2.92
N ALA A 13 -13.49 -38.85 3.77
CA ALA A 13 -12.19 -39.52 3.65
C ALA A 13 -12.21 -40.88 2.87
N VAL A 14 -11.07 -41.17 2.21
CA VAL A 14 -10.31 -42.46 2.22
C VAL A 14 -10.65 -43.64 1.25
N LEU A 15 -9.54 -44.27 0.79
CA LEU A 15 -9.25 -45.67 0.31
C LEU A 15 -9.34 -46.05 -1.20
N ALA A 16 -8.13 -46.11 -1.79
CA ALA A 16 -7.44 -47.26 -2.43
C ALA A 16 -8.06 -48.17 -3.53
N ALA A 17 -7.21 -48.35 -4.57
CA ALA A 17 -6.73 -49.60 -5.17
C ALA A 17 -7.28 -50.12 -6.54
N SER A 18 -6.28 -50.42 -7.39
CA SER A 18 -6.16 -51.51 -8.38
C SER A 18 -6.83 -51.44 -9.78
N ALA A 19 -5.97 -51.16 -10.77
CA ALA A 19 -5.61 -51.95 -11.95
C ALA A 19 -6.63 -52.88 -12.64
N PHE A 20 -6.73 -52.76 -13.97
CA PHE A 20 -6.74 -53.90 -14.91
C PHE A 20 -6.26 -53.46 -16.31
N SER A 21 -5.50 -54.34 -16.97
CA SER A 21 -4.81 -54.18 -18.26
C SER A 21 -5.54 -54.88 -19.42
N PHE A 22 -4.94 -54.73 -20.62
CA PHE A 22 -5.14 -55.43 -21.91
C PHE A 22 -6.34 -54.96 -22.75
N GLY A 23 -6.23 -54.76 -24.07
CA GLY A 23 -5.15 -55.03 -25.04
C GLY A 23 -5.77 -55.20 -26.44
N LEU A 24 -4.89 -55.10 -27.46
CA LEU A 24 -5.05 -55.50 -28.88
C LEU A 24 -5.84 -54.54 -29.80
N MET A 25 -5.45 -54.10 -31.02
CA MET A 25 -4.39 -54.33 -32.03
C MET A 25 -5.01 -54.70 -33.40
N SER A 26 -4.35 -54.23 -34.47
CA SER A 26 -4.41 -54.67 -35.89
C SER A 26 -5.36 -53.88 -36.82
N CYS A 27 -4.84 -53.05 -37.75
CA CYS A 27 -4.35 -53.35 -39.13
C CYS A 27 -5.49 -53.52 -40.16
N ALA A 28 -5.41 -53.21 -41.46
CA ALA A 28 -4.47 -52.50 -42.34
C ALA A 28 -5.10 -52.47 -43.75
N GLY A 29 -4.59 -51.58 -44.62
CA GLY A 29 -4.50 -51.74 -46.08
C GLY A 29 -5.73 -51.31 -46.92
N SER A 30 -5.61 -50.99 -48.21
CA SER A 30 -4.48 -50.70 -49.11
C SER A 30 -5.04 -50.48 -50.54
N ASN A 31 -4.38 -49.65 -51.35
CA ASN A 31 -4.30 -49.70 -52.83
C ASN A 31 -5.56 -49.34 -53.66
N SER A 32 -5.52 -48.77 -54.88
CA SER A 32 -4.50 -48.67 -55.95
C SER A 32 -4.98 -47.79 -57.13
N GLY A 33 -4.04 -47.11 -57.83
CA GLY A 33 -3.92 -46.93 -59.31
C GLY A 33 -4.95 -46.06 -60.06
N VAL A 34 -4.72 -45.44 -61.23
CA VAL A 34 -3.69 -45.47 -62.29
C VAL A 34 -3.78 -44.19 -63.18
N ASP A 35 -2.62 -43.79 -63.71
CA ASP A 35 -2.19 -42.86 -64.79
C ASP A 35 -3.13 -42.33 -65.91
N LYS A 36 -2.84 -41.09 -66.35
CA LYS A 36 -2.54 -40.76 -67.77
C LYS A 36 -1.80 -39.42 -67.98
N LYS A 37 -0.86 -39.45 -68.94
CA LYS A 37 0.14 -38.44 -69.33
C LYS A 37 -0.39 -37.28 -70.19
N THR A 38 0.23 -36.09 -70.02
CA THR A 38 0.64 -35.18 -71.12
C THR A 38 1.80 -34.28 -70.65
N GLU A 39 2.83 -34.13 -71.49
CA GLU A 39 4.04 -33.30 -71.26
C GLU A 39 3.98 -31.98 -72.05
N ILE A 40 4.87 -31.07 -71.62
CA ILE A 40 5.42 -29.84 -72.24
C ILE A 40 4.87 -28.48 -71.72
N ASP A 41 5.55 -28.03 -70.66
CA ASP A 41 6.36 -26.79 -70.55
C ASP A 41 5.71 -25.38 -70.57
N SER A 42 5.65 -24.75 -69.39
CA SER A 42 6.56 -23.64 -69.01
C SER A 42 5.90 -22.61 -68.06
N SER A 43 6.63 -22.32 -66.99
CA SER A 43 6.56 -21.13 -66.12
C SER A 43 5.44 -20.99 -65.06
N ALA A 44 5.89 -20.57 -63.88
CA ALA A 44 5.17 -20.07 -62.70
C ALA A 44 4.72 -21.12 -61.66
N GLU A 45 5.49 -21.18 -60.56
CA GLU A 45 5.17 -21.83 -59.29
C GLU A 45 3.82 -21.33 -58.74
N MET A 46 2.86 -22.24 -58.56
CA MET A 46 1.62 -21.97 -57.84
C MET A 46 1.84 -22.15 -56.33
N VAL A 47 1.66 -21.04 -55.62
CA VAL A 47 1.62 -20.87 -54.17
C VAL A 47 0.43 -21.65 -53.58
N ALA A 48 0.68 -22.45 -52.54
CA ALA A 48 -0.38 -23.06 -51.71
C ALA A 48 -1.19 -21.97 -50.99
N PRO A 49 -2.50 -22.16 -50.75
CA PRO A 49 -3.35 -21.12 -50.18
C PRO A 49 -2.88 -20.72 -48.78
N VAL A 50 -2.37 -19.50 -48.69
CA VAL A 50 -2.11 -18.79 -47.44
C VAL A 50 -3.46 -18.51 -46.78
N ILE A 51 -3.74 -19.16 -45.65
CA ILE A 51 -4.73 -18.63 -44.70
C ILE A 51 -4.19 -17.26 -44.27
N PRO A 52 -4.91 -16.15 -44.48
CA PRO A 52 -4.42 -14.85 -44.05
C PRO A 52 -4.32 -14.86 -42.53
N LEU A 53 -3.09 -14.80 -42.03
CA LEU A 53 -2.84 -14.37 -40.66
C LEU A 53 -3.48 -12.99 -40.49
N PRO A 54 -4.16 -12.70 -39.37
CA PRO A 54 -4.57 -11.34 -39.07
C PRO A 54 -3.35 -10.43 -39.19
N PRO A 55 -3.50 -9.21 -39.75
CA PRO A 55 -2.37 -8.33 -40.00
C PRO A 55 -1.61 -8.10 -38.69
N PRO A 56 -0.28 -7.91 -38.73
CA PRO A 56 0.49 -7.59 -37.54
C PRO A 56 -0.14 -6.34 -36.94
N SER A 57 -0.77 -6.50 -35.77
CA SER A 57 -1.17 -5.35 -34.98
C SER A 57 0.10 -4.54 -34.75
N SER A 58 0.04 -3.25 -35.06
CA SER A 58 1.03 -2.26 -34.65
C SER A 58 1.55 -2.56 -33.23
N PRO A 59 2.79 -2.17 -32.87
CA PRO A 59 3.25 -2.31 -31.50
C PRO A 59 2.14 -1.81 -30.58
N VAL A 60 1.61 -2.69 -29.72
CA VAL A 60 0.45 -2.38 -28.89
C VAL A 60 0.93 -1.38 -27.87
N ALA A 61 0.88 -0.09 -28.23
CA ALA A 61 1.11 1.00 -27.31
C ALA A 61 -0.02 0.92 -26.29
N VAL A 62 0.29 0.32 -25.14
CA VAL A 62 -0.67 0.13 -24.04
C VAL A 62 -1.13 1.49 -23.52
N PHE A 63 -0.26 2.49 -23.57
CA PHE A 63 -0.54 3.88 -23.21
C PHE A 63 0.41 4.84 -23.93
N GLU A 64 0.06 6.11 -23.99
CA GLU A 64 0.93 7.22 -24.42
C GLU A 64 1.57 7.89 -23.20
N MET A 65 2.89 8.10 -23.24
CA MET A 65 3.64 8.83 -22.22
C MET A 65 3.90 10.27 -22.67
N LYS A 66 3.38 11.25 -21.94
CA LYS A 66 3.66 12.67 -22.15
C LYS A 66 4.52 13.19 -21.01
N VAL A 67 5.77 13.54 -21.31
CA VAL A 67 6.66 14.19 -20.34
C VAL A 67 6.38 15.68 -20.36
N VAL A 68 5.88 16.22 -19.25
CA VAL A 68 5.57 17.65 -19.09
C VAL A 68 6.80 18.40 -18.59
N SER A 69 7.43 17.86 -17.55
CA SER A 69 8.67 18.35 -16.93
C SER A 69 9.43 17.20 -16.28
N ALA A 70 10.59 17.47 -15.66
CA ALA A 70 11.38 16.44 -14.97
C ALA A 70 10.60 15.75 -13.83
N ASP A 71 9.69 16.48 -13.19
CA ASP A 71 8.88 16.05 -12.05
C ASP A 71 7.42 15.72 -12.42
N LYS A 72 6.97 15.94 -13.67
CA LYS A 72 5.58 15.73 -14.08
C LYS A 72 5.44 14.95 -15.38
N GLN A 73 4.61 13.92 -15.35
CA GLN A 73 4.25 13.15 -16.54
C GLN A 73 2.75 12.87 -16.59
N ILE A 74 2.22 12.69 -17.81
CA ILE A 74 0.85 12.24 -18.05
C ILE A 74 0.89 10.90 -18.77
N ARG A 75 0.05 9.98 -18.32
CA ARG A 75 -0.14 8.63 -18.86
C ARG A 75 -1.52 8.56 -19.50
N VAL A 76 -1.59 8.51 -20.82
CA VAL A 76 -2.88 8.44 -21.54
C VAL A 76 -3.18 7.00 -21.92
N VAL A 77 -4.24 6.45 -21.33
CA VAL A 77 -4.71 5.07 -21.55
C VAL A 77 -6.01 5.12 -22.34
N GLU A 78 -5.97 4.67 -23.60
CA GLU A 78 -7.13 4.71 -24.50
C GLU A 78 -8.23 3.73 -24.07
N LYS A 79 -7.85 2.51 -23.72
CA LYS A 79 -8.76 1.47 -23.21
C LYS A 79 -8.46 1.21 -21.73
N PRO A 80 -9.35 1.60 -20.80
CA PRO A 80 -9.08 1.58 -19.37
C PRO A 80 -9.24 0.17 -18.79
N THR A 81 -8.46 -0.79 -19.29
CA THR A 81 -8.38 -2.11 -18.67
C THR A 81 -7.47 -2.05 -17.46
N MET A 82 -7.68 -2.96 -16.50
CA MET A 82 -6.85 -3.01 -15.29
C MET A 82 -5.37 -3.20 -15.66
N ALA A 83 -5.08 -4.08 -16.62
CA ALA A 83 -3.74 -4.26 -17.16
C ALA A 83 -3.12 -2.98 -17.73
N ALA A 84 -3.89 -2.19 -18.48
CA ALA A 84 -3.36 -0.99 -19.13
C ALA A 84 -3.08 0.12 -18.12
N LEU A 85 -3.95 0.31 -17.13
CA LEU A 85 -3.75 1.26 -16.04
C LEU A 85 -2.56 0.85 -15.15
N ASP A 86 -2.47 -0.42 -14.77
CA ASP A 86 -1.33 -0.96 -14.02
C ASP A 86 -0.02 -0.86 -14.82
N PHE A 87 -0.04 -1.12 -16.12
CA PHE A 87 1.16 -0.94 -16.95
C PHE A 87 1.56 0.53 -17.05
N ALA A 88 0.61 1.44 -17.27
CA ALA A 88 0.84 2.87 -17.27
C ALA A 88 1.40 3.39 -15.94
N ALA A 89 0.94 2.82 -14.82
CA ALA A 89 1.45 3.15 -13.50
C ALA A 89 2.87 2.63 -13.27
N TYR A 90 3.19 1.37 -13.55
CA TYR A 90 4.45 0.76 -13.11
C TYR A 90 5.59 0.97 -14.12
N PHE A 91 5.30 0.98 -15.42
CA PHE A 91 6.32 1.05 -16.47
C PHE A 91 6.97 2.44 -16.52
N ASN A 92 8.31 2.46 -16.43
CA ASN A 92 9.14 3.68 -16.49
C ASN A 92 8.59 4.85 -15.65
N ASN A 93 8.09 4.56 -14.45
CA ASN A 93 7.51 5.57 -13.58
C ASN A 93 8.60 6.26 -12.74
N PRO A 94 8.83 7.57 -12.91
CA PRO A 94 9.89 8.28 -12.21
C PRO A 94 9.77 8.24 -10.68
N ILE A 95 8.54 8.17 -10.13
CA ILE A 95 8.32 8.00 -8.68
C ILE A 95 8.99 6.70 -8.19
N ARG A 96 8.92 5.62 -8.97
CA ARG A 96 9.51 4.31 -8.62
C ARG A 96 11.03 4.25 -8.88
N TRP A 97 11.54 5.10 -9.77
CA TRP A 97 12.94 5.14 -10.18
C TRP A 97 13.79 6.09 -9.35
N ALA A 98 13.17 7.04 -8.64
CA ALA A 98 13.88 8.00 -7.80
C ALA A 98 14.88 7.30 -6.85
N GLY A 99 16.13 7.76 -6.88
CA GLY A 99 17.23 7.24 -6.05
C GLY A 99 17.87 5.94 -6.52
N LYS A 100 17.34 5.26 -7.56
CA LYS A 100 17.87 3.97 -8.04
C LYS A 100 19.06 4.08 -9.00
N ASP A 101 19.35 5.28 -9.51
CA ASP A 101 20.40 5.53 -10.50
C ASP A 101 21.81 5.53 -9.89
N GLU A 102 21.92 5.76 -8.58
CA GLU A 102 23.21 5.81 -7.89
C GLU A 102 23.85 4.42 -7.77
N LYS A 103 25.17 4.37 -7.94
CA LYS A 103 25.96 3.16 -7.75
C LYS A 103 26.05 2.83 -6.24
N PRO A 104 25.66 1.63 -5.78
CA PRO A 104 25.81 1.23 -4.38
C PRO A 104 27.28 1.20 -3.93
N GLU A 105 27.56 1.57 -2.67
CA GLU A 105 28.92 1.61 -2.10
C GLU A 105 29.67 0.27 -2.22
N ASN A 106 28.97 -0.85 -2.00
CA ASN A 106 29.55 -2.20 -2.00
C ASN A 106 29.63 -2.86 -3.38
N TYR A 107 29.21 -2.17 -4.46
CA TYR A 107 29.19 -2.76 -5.80
C TYR A 107 30.59 -2.79 -6.43
N THR A 108 31.05 -3.99 -6.78
CA THR A 108 32.41 -4.29 -7.26
C THR A 108 32.49 -4.68 -8.74
N GLY A 109 31.38 -5.10 -9.34
CA GLY A 109 31.29 -5.43 -10.78
C GLY A 109 31.78 -6.83 -11.17
N LYS A 110 31.72 -7.82 -10.27
CA LYS A 110 32.31 -9.17 -10.43
C LYS A 110 31.88 -9.93 -11.69
N MET A 111 30.66 -9.69 -12.19
CA MET A 111 30.17 -10.27 -13.45
C MET A 111 29.79 -9.21 -14.51
N ALA A 112 30.35 -8.00 -14.43
CA ALA A 112 29.94 -6.90 -15.33
C ALA A 112 30.22 -7.18 -16.81
N SER A 113 31.19 -8.07 -17.12
CA SER A 113 31.57 -8.46 -18.48
C SER A 113 31.07 -9.86 -18.88
N ALA A 114 30.17 -10.47 -18.10
CA ALA A 114 29.61 -11.78 -18.45
C ALA A 114 28.83 -11.71 -19.77
N GLU A 115 28.93 -12.76 -20.60
CA GLU A 115 28.09 -12.90 -21.77
C GLU A 115 26.68 -13.37 -21.37
N LEU A 116 25.67 -13.07 -22.21
CA LEU A 116 24.26 -13.42 -21.93
C LEU A 116 24.06 -14.91 -21.57
N LYS A 117 24.82 -15.81 -22.20
CA LYS A 117 24.74 -17.26 -21.96
C LYS A 117 25.19 -17.66 -20.55
N ASP A 118 26.00 -16.83 -19.90
CA ASP A 118 26.58 -17.06 -18.58
C ASP A 118 25.80 -16.30 -17.48
N TYR A 119 24.68 -15.67 -17.82
CA TYR A 119 23.86 -14.94 -16.86
C TYR A 119 23.21 -15.91 -15.84
N PRO A 120 23.29 -15.64 -14.52
CA PRO A 120 22.94 -16.60 -13.49
C PRO A 120 21.43 -16.58 -13.15
N PHE A 121 20.57 -16.85 -14.14
CA PHE A 121 19.11 -16.90 -13.98
C PHE A 121 18.58 -18.33 -14.12
N PRO A 122 18.76 -19.20 -13.10
CA PRO A 122 18.37 -20.61 -13.18
C PRO A 122 16.86 -20.81 -13.32
N MET A 123 16.06 -19.82 -12.94
CA MET A 123 14.61 -19.79 -13.09
C MET A 123 14.11 -19.42 -14.49
N LEU A 124 15.01 -19.15 -15.45
CA LEU A 124 14.69 -18.87 -16.85
C LEU A 124 15.11 -20.07 -17.74
N ASP A 125 14.18 -20.56 -18.58
CA ASP A 125 14.39 -21.66 -19.53
C ASP A 125 15.24 -21.23 -20.74
N SER A 126 15.14 -19.97 -21.11
CA SER A 126 15.88 -19.38 -22.22
C SER A 126 16.17 -17.91 -21.97
N LEU A 127 17.24 -17.41 -22.58
CA LEU A 127 17.65 -16.01 -22.57
C LEU A 127 17.81 -15.49 -24.00
N SER A 128 17.42 -14.25 -24.25
CA SER A 128 17.55 -13.59 -25.55
C SER A 128 17.91 -12.12 -25.38
N ALA A 129 18.81 -11.61 -26.22
CA ALA A 129 19.12 -10.18 -26.29
C ALA A 129 18.03 -9.38 -27.02
N TYR A 130 17.16 -10.06 -27.77
CA TYR A 130 16.11 -9.46 -28.59
C TYR A 130 14.73 -9.92 -28.14
N GLU A 131 13.73 -9.06 -28.36
CA GLU A 131 12.34 -9.37 -28.03
C GLU A 131 11.90 -10.66 -28.76
N PRO A 132 11.46 -11.70 -28.04
CA PRO A 132 11.07 -12.96 -28.64
C PRO A 132 9.86 -12.81 -29.57
N ALA A 133 9.90 -13.42 -30.75
CA ALA A 133 8.79 -13.35 -31.71
C ALA A 133 7.43 -13.82 -31.13
N VAL A 134 7.45 -14.72 -30.14
CA VAL A 134 6.24 -15.25 -29.49
C VAL A 134 5.47 -14.19 -28.67
N VAL A 135 6.16 -13.14 -28.21
CA VAL A 135 5.52 -12.00 -27.52
C VAL A 135 5.22 -10.83 -28.47
N GLY A 136 5.68 -10.90 -29.71
CA GLY A 136 5.45 -9.88 -30.73
C GLY A 136 3.96 -9.58 -30.90
N GLY A 137 3.59 -8.30 -30.82
CA GLY A 137 2.20 -7.85 -30.95
C GLY A 137 1.30 -8.12 -29.72
N ARG A 138 1.84 -8.68 -28.63
CA ARG A 138 1.09 -8.85 -27.37
C ARG A 138 1.32 -7.66 -26.45
N ALA A 139 0.26 -7.20 -25.80
CA ALA A 139 0.36 -6.19 -24.76
C ALA A 139 1.17 -6.75 -23.56
N PRO A 140 2.23 -6.06 -23.12
CA PRO A 140 2.89 -6.38 -21.86
C PRO A 140 1.98 -6.03 -20.67
N ILE A 141 2.23 -6.67 -19.53
CA ILE A 141 1.59 -6.38 -18.25
C ILE A 141 2.63 -6.12 -17.15
N SER A 142 2.20 -5.42 -16.11
CA SER A 142 2.95 -5.26 -14.87
C SER A 142 2.80 -6.50 -14.02
N TRP A 143 3.92 -7.07 -13.60
CA TRP A 143 3.91 -8.36 -12.93
C TRP A 143 3.38 -8.28 -11.49
N GLU A 144 3.76 -7.23 -10.73
CA GLU A 144 3.38 -7.03 -9.32
C GLU A 144 1.85 -7.07 -9.09
N PRO A 145 1.04 -6.17 -9.71
CA PRO A 145 -0.40 -6.18 -9.49
C PRO A 145 -1.09 -7.42 -10.07
N PHE A 146 -0.56 -7.98 -11.16
CA PHE A 146 -1.13 -9.20 -11.74
C PHE A 146 -0.88 -10.44 -10.87
N ALA A 147 0.32 -10.59 -10.31
CA ALA A 147 0.65 -11.69 -9.41
C ALA A 147 -0.20 -11.64 -8.13
N LYS A 148 -0.48 -10.43 -7.62
CA LYS A 148 -1.41 -10.22 -6.50
C LYS A 148 -2.85 -10.62 -6.85
N LEU A 149 -3.32 -10.27 -8.04
CA LEU A 149 -4.64 -10.70 -8.52
C LEU A 149 -4.70 -12.25 -8.59
N MET A 150 -3.66 -12.88 -9.13
CA MET A 150 -3.55 -14.33 -9.21
C MET A 150 -3.59 -14.99 -7.82
N TYR A 151 -2.85 -14.46 -6.85
CA TYR A 151 -2.88 -14.97 -5.48
C TYR A 151 -4.25 -14.81 -4.84
N THR A 152 -4.91 -13.66 -5.02
CA THR A 152 -6.24 -13.39 -4.47
C THR A 152 -7.31 -14.34 -5.03
N GLN A 153 -7.21 -14.70 -6.31
CA GLN A 153 -8.20 -15.55 -6.99
C GLN A 153 -7.92 -17.05 -6.82
N LEU A 154 -6.65 -17.46 -6.78
CA LEU A 154 -6.25 -18.88 -6.82
C LEU A 154 -5.56 -19.37 -5.54
N GLY A 155 -5.19 -18.47 -4.62
CA GLY A 155 -4.36 -18.80 -3.44
C GLY A 155 -2.95 -19.28 -3.79
N ASN A 156 -2.48 -19.04 -5.03
CA ASN A 156 -1.20 -19.53 -5.53
C ASN A 156 -0.21 -18.37 -5.76
N ASP A 157 0.88 -18.37 -4.99
CA ASP A 157 1.93 -17.33 -5.04
C ASP A 157 3.15 -17.72 -5.89
N SER A 158 3.12 -18.86 -6.60
CA SER A 158 4.29 -19.39 -7.31
C SER A 158 4.85 -18.43 -8.37
N LEU A 159 3.97 -17.73 -9.10
CA LEU A 159 4.39 -16.76 -10.12
C LEU A 159 5.15 -15.58 -9.48
N ASN A 160 4.62 -15.03 -8.39
CA ASN A 160 5.26 -13.98 -7.59
C ASN A 160 6.64 -14.43 -7.08
N VAL A 161 6.74 -15.64 -6.51
CA VAL A 161 8.01 -16.20 -6.00
C VAL A 161 9.07 -16.29 -7.10
N ILE A 162 8.69 -16.76 -8.29
CA ILE A 162 9.63 -16.89 -9.41
C ILE A 162 10.08 -15.53 -9.93
N LEU A 163 9.17 -14.56 -10.05
CA LEU A 163 9.49 -13.20 -10.50
C LEU A 163 10.39 -12.46 -9.50
N ASN A 164 10.10 -12.54 -8.20
CA ASN A 164 10.99 -12.02 -7.16
C ASN A 164 12.37 -12.69 -7.22
N SER A 165 12.44 -13.99 -7.55
CA SER A 165 13.72 -14.69 -7.70
C SER A 165 14.55 -14.11 -8.86
N VAL A 166 13.91 -13.64 -9.94
CA VAL A 166 14.60 -12.93 -11.03
C VAL A 166 15.17 -11.61 -10.53
N GLU A 167 14.40 -10.80 -9.80
CA GLU A 167 14.87 -9.52 -9.25
C GLU A 167 15.93 -9.70 -8.14
N ALA A 168 15.92 -10.84 -7.45
CA ALA A 168 16.85 -11.16 -6.37
C ALA A 168 18.24 -11.64 -6.83
N VAL A 169 18.49 -11.86 -8.13
CA VAL A 169 19.82 -12.26 -8.62
C VAL A 169 20.85 -11.16 -8.34
N LYS A 170 21.97 -11.52 -7.70
CA LYS A 170 23.01 -10.58 -7.26
C LYS A 170 24.34 -10.66 -8.00
N TRP A 171 24.44 -11.46 -9.06
CA TRP A 171 25.65 -11.49 -9.91
C TRP A 171 26.96 -11.72 -9.14
N ASP A 172 26.96 -12.68 -8.20
CA ASP A 172 28.06 -12.98 -7.26
C ASP A 172 28.42 -11.87 -6.25
N GLU A 173 27.48 -10.94 -6.01
CA GLU A 173 27.60 -9.84 -5.05
C GLU A 173 26.43 -9.80 -4.05
N PRO A 174 26.23 -10.86 -3.24
CA PRO A 174 25.07 -10.97 -2.33
C PRO A 174 25.00 -9.87 -1.27
N GLU A 175 26.14 -9.23 -0.96
CA GLU A 175 26.26 -8.16 0.05
C GLU A 175 25.71 -6.80 -0.41
N VAL A 176 25.40 -6.64 -1.71
CA VAL A 176 24.81 -5.40 -2.22
C VAL A 176 23.30 -5.43 -2.03
N PHE A 177 22.80 -4.57 -1.15
CA PHE A 177 21.38 -4.52 -0.79
C PHE A 177 20.48 -4.17 -1.98
N ARG A 178 20.83 -3.14 -2.75
CA ARG A 178 20.06 -2.66 -3.92
C ARG A 178 19.84 -3.76 -4.98
N ALA A 179 18.65 -3.81 -5.56
CA ALA A 179 18.33 -4.72 -6.67
C ALA A 179 19.19 -4.41 -7.90
N PHE A 180 19.69 -5.45 -8.58
CA PHE A 180 20.54 -5.30 -9.77
C PHE A 180 19.72 -5.23 -11.06
N GLN A 181 18.48 -5.69 -11.01
CA GLN A 181 17.56 -5.72 -12.14
C GLN A 181 16.13 -5.66 -11.64
N ASN A 182 15.23 -5.29 -12.54
CA ASN A 182 13.79 -5.35 -12.32
C ASN A 182 13.15 -6.05 -13.52
N VAL A 183 12.05 -6.77 -13.31
CA VAL A 183 11.20 -7.26 -14.39
C VAL A 183 10.34 -6.10 -14.86
N ASN A 184 10.70 -5.53 -16.01
CA ASN A 184 10.11 -4.30 -16.51
C ASN A 184 8.84 -4.55 -17.35
N ARG A 185 8.79 -5.67 -18.07
CA ARG A 185 7.62 -6.12 -18.83
C ARG A 185 7.43 -7.63 -18.63
N MET A 186 6.17 -8.07 -18.57
CA MET A 186 5.81 -9.48 -18.55
C MET A 186 4.73 -9.78 -19.59
N TRP A 187 4.74 -10.98 -20.16
CA TRP A 187 3.72 -11.47 -21.08
C TRP A 187 3.26 -12.87 -20.67
N GLY A 188 1.95 -13.08 -20.68
CA GLY A 188 1.36 -14.42 -20.66
C GLY A 188 1.01 -14.86 -22.08
N VAL A 189 1.47 -16.06 -22.46
CA VAL A 189 1.24 -16.69 -23.75
C VAL A 189 0.36 -17.93 -23.52
N PRO A 190 -0.94 -17.85 -23.80
CA PRO A 190 -1.82 -19.00 -23.75
C PRO A 190 -1.40 -20.04 -24.79
N MET A 191 -1.39 -21.30 -24.37
CA MET A 191 -0.98 -22.45 -25.16
C MET A 191 -2.21 -23.29 -25.58
N SER A 192 -2.04 -24.15 -26.59
CA SER A 192 -3.12 -25.00 -27.10
C SER A 192 -3.60 -26.07 -26.10
N ASP A 193 -2.77 -26.42 -25.13
CA ASP A 193 -3.10 -27.32 -24.02
C ASP A 193 -3.84 -26.61 -22.86
N GLY A 194 -4.16 -25.33 -23.02
CA GLY A 194 -4.81 -24.49 -22.01
C GLY A 194 -3.87 -23.92 -20.95
N SER A 195 -2.57 -24.24 -20.97
CA SER A 195 -1.60 -23.64 -20.06
C SER A 195 -1.22 -22.21 -20.48
N VAL A 196 -0.61 -21.45 -19.57
CA VAL A 196 0.00 -20.15 -19.88
C VAL A 196 1.50 -20.22 -19.66
N GLU A 197 2.27 -19.89 -20.70
CA GLU A 197 3.71 -19.68 -20.60
C GLU A 197 4.03 -18.21 -20.33
N TRP A 198 5.02 -17.96 -19.48
CA TRP A 198 5.37 -16.61 -19.05
C TRP A 198 6.71 -16.18 -19.62
N TRP A 199 6.75 -14.96 -20.15
CA TRP A 199 7.95 -14.32 -20.66
C TRP A 199 8.16 -12.98 -19.96
N VAL A 200 9.42 -12.61 -19.76
CA VAL A 200 9.81 -11.38 -19.07
C VAL A 200 10.86 -10.60 -19.84
N GLU A 201 10.77 -9.28 -19.78
CA GLU A 201 11.88 -8.36 -20.04
C GLU A 201 12.53 -8.03 -18.70
N VAL A 202 13.82 -8.32 -18.59
CA VAL A 202 14.63 -7.99 -17.42
C VAL A 202 15.47 -6.77 -17.76
N MET A 203 15.32 -5.73 -16.95
CA MET A 203 16.07 -4.48 -17.08
C MET A 203 17.08 -4.36 -15.95
N PRO A 204 18.38 -4.63 -16.22
CA PRO A 204 19.45 -4.32 -15.28
C PRO A 204 19.48 -2.84 -14.92
N ALA A 205 19.88 -2.54 -13.69
CA ALA A 205 20.09 -1.17 -13.24
C ALA A 205 21.24 -0.52 -14.03
N PHE A 206 21.12 0.77 -14.34
CA PHE A 206 22.07 1.47 -15.23
C PHE A 206 23.53 1.34 -14.78
N TRP A 207 23.81 1.46 -13.49
CA TRP A 207 25.14 1.34 -12.90
C TRP A 207 25.77 -0.06 -13.03
N THR A 208 25.00 -1.07 -13.43
CA THR A 208 25.53 -2.42 -13.71
C THR A 208 26.26 -2.50 -15.05
N GLY A 209 26.03 -1.56 -15.97
CA GLY A 209 26.58 -1.54 -17.32
C GLY A 209 26.02 -2.62 -18.26
N ARG A 210 24.94 -3.32 -17.88
CA ARG A 210 24.38 -4.45 -18.63
C ARG A 210 23.18 -4.01 -19.48
N SER A 211 23.02 -4.67 -20.62
CA SER A 211 21.88 -4.44 -21.51
C SER A 211 20.63 -5.20 -21.06
N VAL A 212 19.47 -4.66 -21.43
CA VAL A 212 18.17 -5.33 -21.31
C VAL A 212 18.23 -6.69 -22.02
N PHE A 213 17.55 -7.69 -21.45
CA PHE A 213 17.41 -9.01 -22.03
C PHE A 213 16.03 -9.60 -21.72
N TYR A 214 15.70 -10.70 -22.38
CA TYR A 214 14.42 -11.37 -22.29
C TYR A 214 14.62 -12.81 -21.85
N GLY A 215 13.64 -13.37 -21.15
CA GLY A 215 13.65 -14.80 -20.82
C GLY A 215 12.27 -15.41 -20.65
N LYS A 216 12.20 -16.72 -20.91
CA LYS A 216 11.04 -17.55 -20.62
C LYS A 216 11.15 -18.08 -19.19
N LEU A 217 10.12 -17.92 -18.37
CA LEU A 217 10.13 -18.47 -17.01
C LEU A 217 10.07 -20.01 -17.07
N LYS A 218 10.80 -20.69 -16.17
CA LYS A 218 10.67 -22.14 -15.91
C LYS A 218 9.39 -22.48 -15.14
N TYR A 219 8.26 -21.98 -15.61
CA TYR A 219 6.98 -22.05 -14.94
C TYR A 219 5.83 -21.89 -15.91
N LYS A 220 4.78 -22.69 -15.71
CA LYS A 220 3.53 -22.63 -16.46
C LYS A 220 2.37 -22.56 -15.48
N SER A 221 1.36 -21.77 -15.84
CA SER A 221 0.10 -21.74 -15.10
C SER A 221 -0.96 -22.63 -15.76
N THR A 222 -1.98 -23.02 -14.99
CA THR A 222 -3.16 -23.80 -15.42
C THR A 222 -4.16 -22.94 -16.22
N GLY A 223 -5.25 -23.56 -16.72
CA GLY A 223 -6.28 -22.87 -17.52
C GLY A 223 -6.98 -21.70 -16.81
N GLU A 224 -7.20 -21.79 -15.50
CA GLU A 224 -7.80 -20.70 -14.71
C GLU A 224 -6.98 -19.40 -14.78
N ALA A 225 -5.65 -19.52 -14.87
CA ALA A 225 -4.77 -18.38 -15.04
C ALA A 225 -4.95 -17.69 -16.40
N ALA A 226 -5.30 -18.45 -17.44
CA ALA A 226 -5.59 -17.91 -18.76
C ALA A 226 -6.88 -17.06 -18.74
N GLU A 227 -7.89 -17.50 -17.98
CA GLU A 227 -9.14 -16.75 -17.79
C GLU A 227 -8.90 -15.46 -17.02
N ILE A 228 -8.14 -15.51 -15.92
CA ILE A 228 -7.75 -14.33 -15.13
C ILE A 228 -6.94 -13.36 -15.98
N LEU A 229 -5.95 -13.85 -16.73
CA LEU A 229 -5.15 -13.03 -17.65
C LEU A 229 -6.02 -12.35 -18.71
N ASN A 230 -6.94 -13.10 -19.33
CA ASN A 230 -7.86 -12.53 -20.31
C ASN A 230 -8.73 -11.44 -19.68
N TYR A 231 -9.36 -11.72 -18.53
CA TYR A 231 -10.15 -10.73 -17.80
C TYR A 231 -9.34 -9.47 -17.47
N TYR A 232 -8.11 -9.63 -16.98
CA TYR A 232 -7.21 -8.55 -16.64
C TYR A 232 -6.85 -7.67 -17.85
N LEU A 233 -6.63 -8.30 -19.01
CA LEU A 233 -6.29 -7.62 -20.27
C LEU A 233 -7.48 -6.95 -20.96
N THR A 234 -8.69 -7.50 -20.83
CA THR A 234 -9.86 -7.06 -21.62
C THR A 234 -10.96 -6.40 -20.82
N GLY A 235 -11.01 -6.57 -19.50
CA GLY A 235 -12.04 -6.00 -18.64
C GLY A 235 -11.88 -4.49 -18.51
N GLU A 236 -12.77 -3.73 -19.13
CA GLU A 236 -12.77 -2.26 -19.07
C GLU A 236 -13.39 -1.75 -17.76
N MET A 237 -12.71 -0.81 -17.13
CA MET A 237 -13.14 -0.14 -15.91
C MET A 237 -13.99 1.08 -16.26
N ASN A 238 -15.05 1.32 -15.49
CA ASN A 238 -15.72 2.61 -15.51
C ASN A 238 -14.91 3.66 -14.71
N ALA A 239 -15.33 4.92 -14.75
CA ALA A 239 -14.61 6.02 -14.09
C ALA A 239 -14.52 5.86 -12.55
N ASP A 240 -15.55 5.31 -11.91
CA ASP A 240 -15.57 5.12 -10.45
C ASP A 240 -14.61 4.00 -10.04
N ASP A 241 -14.61 2.88 -10.78
CA ASP A 241 -13.66 1.78 -10.58
C ASP A 241 -12.22 2.24 -10.81
N ALA A 242 -11.96 3.03 -11.85
CA ALA A 242 -10.63 3.58 -12.13
C ALA A 242 -10.16 4.55 -11.03
N MET A 243 -11.06 5.39 -10.51
CA MET A 243 -10.73 6.24 -9.36
C MET A 243 -10.45 5.42 -8.10
N ASN A 244 -11.20 4.33 -7.87
CA ASN A 244 -10.90 3.40 -6.79
C ASN A 244 -9.56 2.72 -6.98
N TRP A 245 -9.21 2.30 -8.20
CA TRP A 245 -7.88 1.79 -8.52
C TRP A 245 -6.77 2.80 -8.18
N ALA A 246 -6.92 4.09 -8.55
CA ALA A 246 -5.93 5.11 -8.23
C ALA A 246 -5.75 5.32 -6.72
N ARG A 247 -6.85 5.26 -5.94
CA ARG A 247 -6.81 5.33 -4.47
C ARG A 247 -6.09 4.11 -3.88
N THR A 248 -6.43 2.91 -4.35
CA THR A 248 -5.76 1.69 -3.90
C THR A 248 -4.28 1.71 -4.24
N LEU A 249 -3.90 2.15 -5.45
CA LEU A 249 -2.50 2.22 -5.88
C LEU A 249 -1.69 3.24 -5.06
N SER A 250 -2.20 4.47 -4.89
CA SER A 250 -1.53 5.48 -4.06
C SER A 250 -1.36 5.01 -2.61
N SER A 251 -2.36 4.29 -2.09
CA SER A 251 -2.31 3.71 -0.75
C SER A 251 -1.42 2.47 -0.67
N TYR A 252 -1.21 1.75 -1.75
CA TYR A 252 -0.29 0.62 -1.79
C TYR A 252 1.16 1.09 -1.84
N TRP A 253 1.43 2.15 -2.60
CA TRP A 253 2.79 2.69 -2.78
C TRP A 253 3.25 3.64 -1.70
N TYR A 254 2.36 4.19 -0.85
CA TYR A 254 2.78 5.23 0.09
C TYR A 254 3.88 4.81 1.06
N PRO A 255 3.96 3.55 1.58
CA PRO A 255 4.95 3.23 2.60
C PRO A 255 6.39 3.39 2.08
N THR A 256 6.59 3.04 0.80
CA THR A 256 7.91 3.08 0.17
C THR A 256 8.14 4.35 -0.62
N LEU A 257 7.10 4.93 -1.23
CA LEU A 257 7.22 6.00 -2.23
C LEU A 257 6.57 7.32 -1.80
N ASN A 258 5.97 7.37 -0.61
CA ASN A 258 5.26 8.55 -0.07
C ASN A 258 4.25 9.13 -1.07
N THR A 259 3.41 8.24 -1.60
CA THR A 259 2.38 8.57 -2.61
C THR A 259 1.05 8.95 -2.00
N ASP A 260 0.36 9.87 -2.67
CA ASP A 260 -1.01 10.30 -2.36
C ASP A 260 -1.70 10.77 -3.65
N LEU A 261 -3.03 10.95 -3.62
CA LEU A 261 -3.75 11.61 -4.71
C LEU A 261 -3.91 13.10 -4.41
N GLU A 262 -3.66 13.92 -5.42
CA GLU A 262 -3.97 15.35 -5.36
C GLU A 262 -5.49 15.56 -5.42
N PRO A 263 -6.04 16.55 -4.70
CA PRO A 263 -7.41 16.99 -4.89
C PRO A 263 -7.63 17.42 -6.35
N HIS A 264 -8.35 16.62 -7.12
CA HIS A 264 -8.55 16.83 -8.55
C HIS A 264 -9.96 16.42 -8.98
N THR A 265 -10.61 17.25 -9.80
CA THR A 265 -11.87 16.89 -10.45
C THR A 265 -11.54 16.08 -11.70
N ALA A 266 -12.05 14.86 -11.79
CA ALA A 266 -11.79 13.98 -12.93
C ALA A 266 -12.11 14.67 -14.28
N GLY A 267 -11.14 14.67 -15.19
CA GLY A 267 -11.25 15.29 -16.52
C GLY A 267 -11.01 16.80 -16.56
N ALA A 268 -10.83 17.47 -15.41
CA ALA A 268 -10.43 18.87 -15.39
C ALA A 268 -9.01 19.05 -15.96
N PRO A 269 -8.70 20.21 -16.58
CA PRO A 269 -7.35 20.50 -17.05
C PRO A 269 -6.31 20.39 -15.94
N TRP A 270 -5.22 19.67 -16.22
CA TRP A 270 -4.03 19.62 -15.38
C TRP A 270 -2.81 19.60 -16.30
N GLU A 271 -1.97 20.63 -16.18
CA GLU A 271 -0.90 20.90 -17.15
C GLU A 271 -1.46 20.95 -18.60
N ASN A 272 -0.94 20.13 -19.51
CA ASN A 272 -1.40 20.02 -20.89
C ASN A 272 -2.29 18.78 -21.15
N GLY A 273 -2.89 18.19 -20.11
CA GLY A 273 -3.82 17.07 -20.24
C GLY A 273 -5.08 17.23 -19.41
N LYS A 274 -5.90 16.17 -19.38
CA LYS A 274 -7.18 16.10 -18.66
C LYS A 274 -7.28 14.79 -17.88
N PRO A 275 -6.41 14.56 -16.88
CA PRO A 275 -6.39 13.30 -16.14
C PRO A 275 -7.66 13.11 -15.32
N PHE A 276 -8.04 11.86 -15.08
CA PHE A 276 -9.09 11.54 -14.11
C PHE A 276 -8.55 11.52 -12.68
N ALA A 277 -7.26 11.20 -12.49
CA ALA A 277 -6.57 11.20 -11.21
C ALA A 277 -5.13 11.72 -11.37
N VAL A 278 -4.63 12.43 -10.35
CA VAL A 278 -3.25 12.91 -10.28
C VAL A 278 -2.61 12.33 -9.03
N MET A 279 -1.60 11.49 -9.20
CA MET A 279 -0.83 10.90 -8.11
C MET A 279 0.43 11.74 -7.87
N ARG A 280 0.64 12.14 -6.62
CA ARG A 280 1.91 12.71 -6.15
C ARG A 280 2.72 11.61 -5.48
N GLY A 281 4.03 11.58 -5.67
CA GLY A 281 4.98 10.77 -4.90
C GLY A 281 6.11 11.63 -4.37
N ASN A 282 6.72 11.24 -3.25
CA ASN A 282 7.84 11.97 -2.64
C ASN A 282 8.91 11.01 -2.04
N PRO A 283 9.44 10.06 -2.83
CA PRO A 283 10.28 8.97 -2.34
C PRO A 283 11.62 9.43 -1.73
N MET A 284 12.15 10.57 -2.18
CA MET A 284 13.48 11.10 -1.78
C MET A 284 13.42 12.56 -1.31
N GLY A 285 12.27 13.00 -0.78
CA GLY A 285 12.07 14.39 -0.36
C GLY A 285 11.86 15.40 -1.50
N THR A 286 12.00 14.96 -2.76
CA THR A 286 11.61 15.73 -3.95
C THR A 286 10.28 15.22 -4.50
N PRO A 287 9.22 16.05 -4.53
CA PRO A 287 7.92 15.62 -5.02
C PRO A 287 7.89 15.47 -6.55
N MET A 288 7.12 14.50 -7.01
CA MET A 288 6.88 14.21 -8.43
C MET A 288 5.40 13.88 -8.65
N TRP A 289 4.87 14.05 -9.87
CA TRP A 289 3.46 13.86 -10.20
C TRP A 289 3.24 13.05 -11.47
N ILE A 290 2.27 12.15 -11.42
CA ILE A 290 1.77 11.36 -12.55
C ILE A 290 0.26 11.59 -12.70
N GLY A 291 -0.13 12.20 -13.82
CA GLY A 291 -1.53 12.30 -14.23
C GLY A 291 -1.95 11.04 -15.00
N PHE A 292 -3.01 10.36 -14.55
CA PHE A 292 -3.62 9.26 -15.29
C PHE A 292 -4.82 9.77 -16.08
N GLU A 293 -4.74 9.65 -17.40
CA GLU A 293 -5.74 10.15 -18.32
C GLU A 293 -6.36 9.00 -19.11
N VAL A 294 -7.70 9.00 -19.19
CA VAL A 294 -8.46 8.08 -20.03
C VAL A 294 -9.43 8.93 -20.84
N PRO A 295 -9.23 9.07 -22.17
CA PRO A 295 -10.07 9.91 -23.00
C PRO A 295 -11.55 9.58 -22.92
N ALA A 296 -11.90 8.29 -22.75
CA ALA A 296 -13.27 7.81 -22.58
C ALA A 296 -13.96 8.32 -21.30
N PHE A 297 -13.20 8.74 -20.28
CA PHE A 297 -13.76 9.31 -19.04
C PHE A 297 -13.95 10.83 -19.11
N ARG A 298 -13.49 11.48 -20.20
CA ARG A 298 -13.60 12.93 -20.32
C ARG A 298 -15.06 13.34 -20.36
N MET A 299 -15.43 14.17 -19.40
CA MET A 299 -16.70 14.87 -19.39
C MET A 299 -16.60 16.07 -20.35
N SER A 300 -17.73 16.51 -20.95
CA SER A 300 -17.76 17.77 -21.70
C SER A 300 -17.40 18.93 -20.79
N ASP A 301 -16.92 20.07 -21.31
CA ASP A 301 -16.58 21.21 -20.45
C ASP A 301 -17.81 21.73 -19.67
N GLU A 302 -19.02 21.61 -20.23
CA GLU A 302 -20.27 21.87 -19.52
C GLU A 302 -20.54 20.85 -18.42
N ALA A 303 -20.26 19.57 -18.65
CA ALA A 303 -20.43 18.51 -17.66
C ALA A 303 -19.35 18.60 -16.56
N ILE A 304 -18.12 18.99 -16.89
CA ILE A 304 -17.07 19.33 -15.92
C ILE A 304 -17.53 20.53 -15.10
N ARG A 305 -18.02 21.60 -15.74
CA ARG A 305 -18.54 22.77 -15.02
C ARG A 305 -19.74 22.39 -14.17
N ALA A 306 -20.64 21.55 -14.67
CA ALA A 306 -21.80 21.06 -13.92
C ALA A 306 -21.37 20.15 -12.77
N LYS A 307 -20.34 19.32 -12.93
CA LYS A 307 -19.76 18.49 -11.87
C LYS A 307 -18.98 19.32 -10.88
N GLN A 308 -18.21 20.30 -11.29
CA GLN A 308 -17.57 21.27 -10.41
C GLN A 308 -18.60 22.10 -9.68
N VAL A 309 -19.70 22.47 -10.34
CA VAL A 309 -20.83 23.13 -9.69
C VAL A 309 -21.57 22.15 -8.79
N ALA A 310 -21.71 20.87 -9.12
CA ALA A 310 -22.38 19.87 -8.29
C ALA A 310 -21.53 19.45 -7.10
N ASP A 311 -20.22 19.26 -7.26
CA ASP A 311 -19.20 19.03 -6.24
C ASP A 311 -19.08 20.31 -5.40
N SER A 312 -19.08 21.49 -6.03
CA SER A 312 -19.16 22.78 -5.34
C SER A 312 -20.49 22.94 -4.62
N LEU A 313 -21.63 22.45 -5.14
CA LEU A 313 -22.95 22.48 -4.50
C LEU A 313 -23.10 21.39 -3.44
N ALA A 314 -22.38 20.27 -3.56
CA ALA A 314 -22.30 19.21 -2.57
C ALA A 314 -21.41 19.67 -1.42
N ASN A 315 -20.28 20.33 -1.72
CA ASN A 315 -19.43 21.04 -0.77
C ASN A 315 -20.16 22.27 -0.21
N SER A 316 -20.90 23.00 -1.05
CA SER A 316 -21.61 24.24 -0.71
C SER A 316 -23.02 24.00 -0.22
N GLY A 317 -23.48 22.74 -0.18
CA GLY A 317 -24.70 22.37 0.53
C GLY A 317 -24.60 22.94 1.94
N GLU A 318 -25.73 23.13 2.57
CA GLU A 318 -25.76 23.83 3.85
C GLU A 318 -24.86 23.10 4.86
N VAL A 319 -23.73 23.74 5.18
CA VAL A 319 -22.94 23.35 6.35
C VAL A 319 -23.65 24.05 7.47
N ILE A 320 -24.28 23.27 8.33
CA ILE A 320 -25.06 23.80 9.44
C ILE A 320 -24.04 24.30 10.46
N PRO A 321 -23.90 25.63 10.64
CA PRO A 321 -23.00 26.14 11.66
C PRO A 321 -23.51 25.67 13.01
N VAL A 322 -22.61 25.19 13.85
CA VAL A 322 -22.95 24.77 15.21
C VAL A 322 -22.52 25.86 16.19
N GLU A 323 -23.36 26.13 17.17
CA GLU A 323 -22.94 26.92 18.33
C GLU A 323 -21.87 26.14 19.09
N ARG A 324 -20.76 26.81 19.42
CA ARG A 324 -19.57 26.20 20.00
C ARG A 324 -19.34 26.73 21.39
N HIS A 325 -19.08 25.80 22.29
CA HIS A 325 -18.51 26.08 23.59
C HIS A 325 -17.27 25.21 23.73
N LEU A 326 -16.10 25.83 23.79
CA LEU A 326 -14.86 25.12 24.09
C LEU A 326 -14.98 24.53 25.49
N ASP A 327 -14.55 23.28 25.65
CA ASP A 327 -14.23 22.77 26.96
C ASP A 327 -12.95 23.46 27.41
N THR A 328 -13.13 24.52 28.21
CA THR A 328 -12.05 25.32 28.77
C THR A 328 -11.52 24.74 30.08
N THR A 329 -12.10 23.63 30.56
CA THR A 329 -11.60 22.97 31.74
C THR A 329 -10.26 22.32 31.41
N SER A 330 -9.26 22.55 32.27
CA SER A 330 -7.98 21.84 32.15
C SER A 330 -7.99 20.49 32.88
N ALA A 331 -9.15 19.99 33.31
CA ALA A 331 -9.25 18.83 34.20
C ALA A 331 -8.65 17.58 33.55
N PHE A 332 -9.14 17.19 32.37
CA PHE A 332 -8.62 16.05 31.61
C PHE A 332 -7.12 16.20 31.33
N ARG A 333 -6.68 17.37 30.83
CA ARG A 333 -5.27 17.63 30.54
C ARG A 333 -4.37 17.45 31.76
N LEU A 334 -4.80 17.96 32.92
CA LEU A 334 -4.04 17.84 34.17
C LEU A 334 -4.04 16.43 34.73
N GLU A 335 -5.14 15.68 34.55
CA GLU A 335 -5.21 14.26 34.86
C GLU A 335 -4.22 13.46 34.00
N THR A 336 -4.29 13.59 32.67
CA THR A 336 -3.33 12.95 31.75
C THR A 336 -1.89 13.37 32.05
N LEU A 337 -1.65 14.65 32.39
CA LEU A 337 -0.32 15.12 32.76
C LEU A 337 0.22 14.41 34.00
N ASN A 338 -0.64 14.19 35.01
CA ASN A 338 -0.26 13.47 36.22
C ASN A 338 -0.01 11.99 35.93
N GLU A 339 -0.77 11.37 35.04
CA GLU A 339 -0.59 9.96 34.64
C GLU A 339 0.67 9.74 33.81
N VAL A 340 1.00 10.65 32.89
CA VAL A 340 2.18 10.55 32.03
C VAL A 340 3.46 10.85 32.81
N LYS A 341 3.41 11.75 33.79
CA LYS A 341 4.59 12.19 34.53
C LYS A 341 5.24 11.02 35.30
N GLY A 342 6.46 10.67 34.92
CA GLY A 342 7.22 9.58 35.55
C GLY A 342 6.75 8.17 35.19
N SER A 343 5.81 8.04 34.26
CA SER A 343 5.30 6.74 33.78
C SER A 343 6.30 5.93 32.95
N CYS A 344 7.38 6.58 32.48
CA CYS A 344 8.44 5.97 31.69
C CYS A 344 9.80 6.53 32.10
N PRO A 345 10.30 6.17 33.29
CA PRO A 345 11.52 6.77 33.81
C PRO A 345 12.75 6.27 33.04
N ALA A 346 13.63 7.19 32.64
CA ALA A 346 14.95 6.83 32.17
C ALA A 346 15.74 6.16 33.31
N ASN A 347 16.13 4.91 33.09
CA ASN A 347 16.84 4.06 34.05
C ASN A 347 17.83 3.11 33.35
N GLU A 348 18.55 2.31 34.13
CA GLU A 348 19.57 1.38 33.61
C GLU A 348 19.00 0.37 32.59
N ALA A 349 17.78 -0.14 32.79
CA ALA A 349 17.14 -1.05 31.84
C ALA A 349 16.83 -0.37 30.51
N THR A 350 16.27 0.84 30.54
CA THR A 350 16.03 1.64 29.31
C THR A 350 17.33 2.02 28.59
N ALA A 351 18.40 2.32 29.33
CA ALA A 351 19.72 2.61 28.75
C ALA A 351 20.34 1.37 28.09
N THR A 352 20.18 0.21 28.72
CA THR A 352 20.62 -1.09 28.19
C THR A 352 19.87 -1.44 26.89
N PHE A 353 18.54 -1.28 26.89
CA PHE A 353 17.72 -1.45 25.69
C PHE A 353 18.18 -0.53 24.55
N ARG A 354 18.29 0.78 24.81
CA ARG A 354 18.68 1.77 23.79
C ARG A 354 20.07 1.46 23.21
N LYS A 355 21.02 1.07 24.05
CA LYS A 355 22.37 0.68 23.60
C LYS A 355 22.31 -0.54 22.69
N ALA A 356 21.60 -1.60 23.10
CA ALA A 356 21.47 -2.83 22.31
C ALA A 356 20.78 -2.56 20.95
N LEU A 357 19.71 -1.76 20.95
CA LEU A 357 19.01 -1.35 19.73
C LEU A 357 19.95 -0.57 18.79
N ALA A 358 20.71 0.40 19.32
CA ALA A 358 21.67 1.17 18.52
C ALA A 358 22.76 0.27 17.90
N GLU A 359 23.30 -0.68 18.66
CA GLU A 359 24.28 -1.66 18.16
C GLU A 359 23.70 -2.59 17.09
N GLN A 360 22.44 -2.99 17.21
CA GLN A 360 21.73 -3.77 16.20
C GLN A 360 21.52 -2.95 14.92
N MET A 361 21.05 -1.71 15.04
CA MET A 361 20.81 -0.83 13.89
C MET A 361 22.10 -0.45 13.15
N ALA A 362 23.23 -0.32 13.85
CA ALA A 362 24.52 -0.04 13.24
C ALA A 362 25.05 -1.19 12.34
N LYS A 363 24.57 -2.42 12.55
CA LYS A 363 24.92 -3.59 11.73
C LYS A 363 24.11 -3.70 10.44
N LEU A 364 22.96 -3.02 10.37
CA LEU A 364 22.09 -3.05 9.20
C LEU A 364 22.63 -2.11 8.11
N PRO A 365 22.65 -2.54 6.82
CA PRO A 365 22.94 -1.65 5.70
C PRO A 365 22.11 -0.36 5.78
N LYS A 366 22.69 0.79 5.43
CA LYS A 366 21.98 2.09 5.50
C LYS A 366 20.67 2.09 4.70
N GLU A 367 20.66 1.40 3.56
CA GLU A 367 19.50 1.30 2.66
C GLU A 367 18.42 0.32 3.17
N GLN A 368 18.73 -0.54 4.16
CA GLN A 368 17.79 -1.49 4.72
C GLN A 368 16.86 -0.78 5.72
N ASN A 369 15.57 -0.74 5.37
CA ASN A 369 14.55 -0.04 6.15
C ASN A 369 13.69 -0.98 7.01
N ALA A 370 13.71 -2.29 6.76
CA ALA A 370 13.06 -3.27 7.62
C ALA A 370 13.96 -4.49 7.90
N TRP A 371 13.74 -5.16 9.03
CA TRP A 371 14.43 -6.41 9.39
C TRP A 371 13.53 -7.32 10.23
N ALA A 372 13.90 -8.60 10.30
CA ALA A 372 13.14 -9.62 11.00
C ALA A 372 13.44 -9.65 12.51
N GLU A 373 12.44 -10.04 13.29
CA GLU A 373 12.60 -10.48 14.68
C GLU A 373 13.61 -11.61 14.80
N VAL A 374 14.41 -11.57 15.88
CA VAL A 374 15.41 -12.57 16.21
C VAL A 374 15.23 -13.05 17.65
N ASP A 375 15.57 -14.31 17.91
CA ASP A 375 15.61 -14.87 19.25
C ASP A 375 16.85 -14.39 20.03
N ALA A 376 16.99 -14.84 21.29
CA ALA A 376 18.13 -14.50 22.15
C ALA A 376 19.50 -14.96 21.59
N ASN A 377 19.53 -15.87 20.62
CA ASN A 377 20.74 -16.32 19.95
C ASN A 377 20.99 -15.58 18.62
N GLY A 378 20.16 -14.59 18.29
CA GLY A 378 20.24 -13.84 17.03
C GLY A 378 19.68 -14.60 15.82
N LYS A 379 18.95 -15.71 16.03
CA LYS A 379 18.33 -16.47 14.94
C LYS A 379 16.95 -15.89 14.61
N LYS A 380 16.63 -15.75 13.32
CA LYS A 380 15.33 -15.26 12.86
C LYS A 380 14.18 -16.12 13.41
N VAL A 381 13.14 -15.46 13.90
CA VAL A 381 11.91 -16.12 14.39
C VAL A 381 10.99 -16.36 13.20
N GLU A 382 10.66 -17.62 12.92
CA GLU A 382 9.70 -17.97 11.86
C GLU A 382 8.31 -17.45 12.21
N GLY A 383 7.71 -16.67 11.32
CA GLY A 383 6.45 -15.98 11.60
C GLY A 383 6.54 -14.88 12.67
N GLY A 384 7.76 -14.44 13.03
CA GLY A 384 7.98 -13.30 13.92
C GLY A 384 7.65 -11.96 13.25
N PHE A 385 7.83 -10.87 13.98
CA PHE A 385 7.59 -9.52 13.47
C PHE A 385 8.65 -9.08 12.45
N LEU A 386 8.26 -8.13 11.60
CA LEU A 386 9.19 -7.23 10.92
C LEU A 386 9.23 -5.90 11.66
N TRP A 387 10.43 -5.31 11.76
CA TRP A 387 10.69 -4.04 12.42
C TRP A 387 11.04 -2.96 11.41
N PHE A 388 10.62 -1.73 11.68
CA PHE A 388 10.84 -0.58 10.84
C PHE A 388 11.94 0.33 11.39
N ARG A 389 12.89 0.71 10.52
CA ARG A 389 14.05 1.53 10.92
C ARG A 389 13.67 2.88 11.49
N ARG A 390 12.66 3.55 10.91
CA ARG A 390 12.23 4.87 11.41
C ARG A 390 11.58 4.77 12.80
N ASN A 391 10.82 3.71 13.07
CA ASN A 391 10.25 3.49 14.39
C ASN A 391 11.35 3.23 15.44
N ALA A 392 12.36 2.43 15.09
CA ALA A 392 13.51 2.21 15.97
C ALA A 392 14.36 3.48 16.17
N ASN A 393 14.55 4.30 15.12
CA ASN A 393 15.21 5.61 15.26
C ASN A 393 14.45 6.53 16.23
N TYR A 394 13.11 6.49 16.24
CA TYR A 394 12.30 7.23 17.20
C TYR A 394 12.53 6.76 18.64
N LEU A 395 12.69 5.45 18.88
CA LEU A 395 13.08 4.94 20.21
C LEU A 395 14.48 5.35 20.65
N LEU A 396 15.33 5.73 19.71
CA LEU A 396 16.68 6.27 19.93
C LEU A 396 16.72 7.79 19.87
N ALA A 397 15.56 8.47 19.76
CA ALA A 397 15.50 9.92 19.71
C ALA A 397 16.20 10.53 20.93
N ASP A 398 16.84 11.68 20.70
CA ASP A 398 17.18 12.61 21.76
C ASP A 398 15.93 13.44 22.11
N LYS A 399 16.11 14.58 22.76
CA LYS A 399 15.02 15.48 23.10
C LYS A 399 14.25 15.94 21.85
N ILE A 400 13.00 15.50 21.71
CA ILE A 400 12.16 15.74 20.52
C ILE A 400 11.92 17.23 20.25
N SER A 401 11.71 18.03 21.29
CA SER A 401 11.52 19.48 21.14
C SER A 401 12.82 20.28 20.92
N ALA A 402 13.98 19.62 20.90
CA ALA A 402 15.27 20.25 20.58
C ALA A 402 15.67 20.11 19.10
N GLN A 403 14.80 19.56 18.25
CA GLN A 403 14.99 19.53 16.80
C GLN A 403 15.04 20.94 16.21
N ASP A 404 15.57 21.04 14.98
CA ASP A 404 15.54 22.29 14.23
C ASP A 404 14.10 22.77 13.95
N SER A 405 13.96 24.03 13.51
CA SER A 405 12.65 24.66 13.34
C SER A 405 11.75 24.02 12.28
N LEU A 406 12.32 23.27 11.33
CA LEU A 406 11.56 22.56 10.30
C LEU A 406 11.04 21.22 10.82
N HIS A 407 11.72 20.61 11.80
CA HIS A 407 11.36 19.30 12.33
C HIS A 407 10.74 19.33 13.73
N ASN A 408 10.81 20.46 14.45
CA ASN A 408 10.25 20.59 15.79
C ASN A 408 8.71 20.71 15.76
N PRO A 409 7.96 19.69 16.24
CA PRO A 409 6.50 19.69 16.22
C PRO A 409 5.85 20.68 17.19
N LEU A 410 6.48 20.98 18.34
CA LEU A 410 5.81 21.65 19.46
C LEU A 410 5.26 23.04 19.10
N PRO A 411 6.05 23.96 18.50
CA PRO A 411 5.54 25.28 18.13
C PRO A 411 4.36 25.20 17.15
N ARG A 412 4.35 24.19 16.28
CA ARG A 412 3.36 24.00 15.20
C ARG A 412 2.07 23.39 15.69
N MET A 413 2.15 22.55 16.72
CA MET A 413 0.99 22.02 17.42
C MET A 413 0.32 23.13 18.27
N VAL A 414 1.12 24.01 18.89
CA VAL A 414 0.59 25.20 19.59
C VAL A 414 -0.08 26.17 18.61
N GLU A 415 0.52 26.41 17.45
CA GLU A 415 -0.06 27.24 16.37
C GLU A 415 -1.41 26.68 15.90
N LEU A 416 -1.49 25.36 15.69
CA LEU A 416 -2.73 24.67 15.34
C LEU A 416 -3.79 24.79 16.43
N LYS A 417 -3.42 24.63 17.70
CA LYS A 417 -4.33 24.82 18.82
C LYS A 417 -4.89 26.24 18.81
N GLN A 418 -4.04 27.26 18.70
CA GLN A 418 -4.48 28.66 18.70
C GLN A 418 -5.44 28.96 17.54
N TYR A 419 -5.15 28.42 16.35
CA TYR A 419 -6.02 28.54 15.20
C TYR A 419 -7.40 27.90 15.45
N LEU A 420 -7.45 26.67 15.96
CA LEU A 420 -8.71 25.97 16.23
C LEU A 420 -9.48 26.62 17.40
N ASP A 421 -8.80 27.08 18.45
CA ASP A 421 -9.40 27.83 19.56
C ASP A 421 -10.02 29.14 19.06
N SER A 422 -9.39 29.83 18.09
CA SER A 422 -9.96 31.05 17.48
C SER A 422 -11.27 30.79 16.72
N LEU A 423 -11.49 29.54 16.32
CA LEU A 423 -12.74 29.08 15.73
C LEU A 423 -13.68 28.50 16.80
N GLY A 424 -13.27 28.34 18.05
CA GLY A 424 -14.06 27.64 19.08
C GLY A 424 -14.12 26.12 18.87
N ILE A 425 -13.12 25.54 18.21
CA ILE A 425 -13.04 24.10 17.91
C ILE A 425 -11.98 23.48 18.82
N GLN A 426 -12.32 22.40 19.52
CA GLN A 426 -11.36 21.71 20.39
C GLN A 426 -10.33 20.95 19.55
N LEU A 427 -9.06 20.97 19.98
CA LEU A 427 -8.02 20.08 19.47
C LEU A 427 -7.76 18.96 20.48
N LEU A 428 -7.83 17.72 20.03
CA LEU A 428 -7.34 16.54 20.77
C LEU A 428 -6.25 15.86 19.96
N VAL A 429 -5.05 15.73 20.52
CA VAL A 429 -3.92 15.06 19.88
C VAL A 429 -3.86 13.62 20.35
N VAL A 430 -3.66 12.67 19.42
CA VAL A 430 -3.57 11.24 19.70
C VAL A 430 -2.29 10.69 19.06
N PRO A 431 -1.14 10.77 19.75
CA PRO A 431 0.08 10.13 19.30
C PRO A 431 -0.13 8.61 19.36
N VAL A 432 0.01 7.93 18.23
CA VAL A 432 -0.08 6.47 18.16
C VAL A 432 1.31 5.88 18.41
N PRO A 433 1.54 5.17 19.52
CA PRO A 433 2.83 4.53 19.79
C PRO A 433 3.27 3.63 18.64
N VAL A 434 4.58 3.54 18.42
CA VAL A 434 5.11 2.66 17.38
C VAL A 434 5.07 1.21 17.86
N LYS A 435 4.93 0.26 16.93
CA LYS A 435 4.95 -1.19 17.22
C LYS A 435 6.18 -1.58 18.06
N GLU A 436 7.33 -1.01 17.74
CA GLU A 436 8.62 -1.20 18.39
C GLU A 436 8.60 -0.75 19.85
N GLU A 437 7.75 0.22 20.21
CA GLU A 437 7.57 0.70 21.58
C GLU A 437 6.70 -0.25 22.40
N ILE A 438 5.69 -0.86 21.77
CA ILE A 438 4.79 -1.83 22.39
C ILE A 438 5.47 -3.20 22.54
N TYR A 439 6.30 -3.62 21.59
CA TYR A 439 6.98 -4.92 21.57
C TYR A 439 8.50 -4.83 21.76
N GLY A 440 8.96 -4.01 22.72
CA GLY A 440 10.38 -3.86 23.03
C GLY A 440 11.10 -5.17 23.35
N GLU A 441 10.41 -6.14 23.96
CA GLU A 441 10.93 -7.47 24.29
C GLU A 441 11.19 -8.37 23.08
N LYS A 442 10.44 -8.15 21.99
CA LYS A 442 10.65 -8.85 20.72
C LYS A 442 11.64 -8.12 19.83
N LEU A 443 11.73 -6.80 19.95
CA LEU A 443 12.71 -5.99 19.22
C LEU A 443 14.13 -6.25 19.72
N VAL A 444 14.31 -6.24 21.04
CA VAL A 444 15.60 -6.50 21.71
C VAL A 444 15.41 -7.65 22.71
N PRO A 445 15.85 -8.87 22.37
CA PRO A 445 15.71 -10.03 23.24
C PRO A 445 16.30 -9.82 24.64
N GLY A 446 15.57 -10.25 25.66
CA GLY A 446 15.95 -10.09 27.07
C GLY A 446 15.42 -8.81 27.73
N THR A 447 14.76 -7.93 26.98
CA THR A 447 14.03 -6.79 27.53
C THR A 447 12.76 -7.27 28.24
N ALA A 448 12.42 -6.68 29.40
CA ALA A 448 11.18 -7.01 30.09
C ALA A 448 9.96 -6.55 29.27
N ALA A 449 8.90 -7.37 29.21
CA ALA A 449 7.74 -7.12 28.36
C ALA A 449 6.90 -5.90 28.79
N ASP A 450 7.03 -5.46 30.05
CA ASP A 450 6.39 -4.29 30.63
C ASP A 450 7.32 -3.07 30.71
N LEU A 451 8.57 -3.18 30.22
CA LEU A 451 9.49 -2.04 30.21
C LEU A 451 8.99 -0.98 29.23
N CYS A 452 8.75 0.24 29.72
CA CYS A 452 8.58 1.37 28.83
C CYS A 452 9.92 1.77 28.20
N VAL A 453 10.09 1.47 26.91
CA VAL A 453 11.37 1.62 26.19
C VAL A 453 11.60 2.99 25.57
N ASN A 454 10.64 3.91 25.68
CA ASN A 454 10.70 5.23 25.04
C ASN A 454 10.50 6.43 26.00
N PRO A 455 11.47 6.71 26.90
CA PRO A 455 11.37 7.84 27.80
C PRO A 455 11.20 9.20 27.09
N GLU A 456 11.90 9.43 25.98
CA GLU A 456 11.86 10.72 25.26
C GLU A 456 10.52 10.95 24.56
N GLY A 457 9.89 9.90 24.02
CA GLY A 457 8.52 10.00 23.48
C GLY A 457 7.50 10.41 24.56
N ARG A 458 7.61 9.79 25.74
CA ARG A 458 6.72 10.07 26.89
C ARG A 458 6.98 11.47 27.47
N ALA A 459 8.25 11.89 27.54
CA ALA A 459 8.63 13.25 27.91
C ALA A 459 8.05 14.29 26.94
N PHE A 460 8.05 14.01 25.63
CA PHE A 460 7.45 14.91 24.66
C PHE A 460 5.92 15.00 24.77
N THR A 461 5.24 13.89 25.07
CA THR A 461 3.80 13.93 25.44
C THR A 461 3.56 14.84 26.64
N GLN A 462 4.42 14.77 27.66
CA GLN A 462 4.36 15.69 28.80
C GLN A 462 4.52 17.17 28.36
N GLU A 463 5.48 17.47 27.50
CA GLU A 463 5.71 18.83 26.98
C GLU A 463 4.50 19.37 26.20
N LEU A 464 3.78 18.54 25.43
CA LEU A 464 2.53 18.94 24.76
C LEU A 464 1.45 19.32 25.78
N LEU A 465 1.25 18.48 26.81
CA LEU A 465 0.27 18.72 27.87
C LEU A 465 0.60 20.00 28.67
N GLU A 466 1.88 20.21 29.00
CA GLU A 466 2.37 21.42 29.66
C GLU A 466 2.18 22.68 28.80
N ALA A 467 2.32 22.56 27.47
CA ALA A 467 2.06 23.63 26.51
C ALA A 467 0.56 23.94 26.30
N GLY A 468 -0.34 23.26 27.01
CA GLY A 468 -1.77 23.52 26.95
C GLY A 468 -2.54 22.70 25.92
N ILE A 469 -1.92 21.69 25.34
CA ILE A 469 -2.54 20.84 24.31
C ILE A 469 -3.18 19.63 25.00
N ASP A 470 -4.44 19.33 24.68
CA ASP A 470 -5.07 18.10 25.14
C ASP A 470 -4.48 16.92 24.37
N VAL A 471 -3.97 15.93 25.09
CA VAL A 471 -3.43 14.69 24.52
C VAL A 471 -4.20 13.51 25.08
N LEU A 472 -4.64 12.60 24.20
CA LEU A 472 -5.12 11.28 24.59
C LEU A 472 -3.94 10.30 24.54
N ASP A 473 -3.43 9.90 25.70
CA ASP A 473 -2.37 8.88 25.78
C ASP A 473 -2.98 7.48 25.62
N ILE A 474 -2.79 6.88 24.44
CA ILE A 474 -3.29 5.53 24.15
C ILE A 474 -2.28 4.43 24.49
N TYR A 475 -1.06 4.76 24.94
CA TYR A 475 -0.03 3.77 25.28
C TYR A 475 -0.50 2.73 26.31
N PRO A 476 -1.14 3.11 27.43
CA PRO A 476 -1.62 2.12 28.41
C PRO A 476 -2.66 1.16 27.83
N ALA A 477 -3.56 1.65 26.97
CA ALA A 477 -4.58 0.81 26.33
C ALA A 477 -3.95 -0.22 25.38
N LEU A 478 -2.93 0.18 24.62
CA LEU A 478 -2.20 -0.74 23.73
C LEU A 478 -1.35 -1.76 24.50
N MET A 479 -0.72 -1.38 25.61
CA MET A 479 -0.02 -2.32 26.49
C MET A 479 -0.98 -3.33 27.13
N SER A 480 -2.20 -2.89 27.49
CA SER A 480 -3.25 -3.78 27.97
C SER A 480 -3.74 -4.75 26.89
N ALA A 481 -3.97 -4.26 25.66
CA ALA A 481 -4.35 -5.10 24.53
C ALA A 481 -3.28 -6.16 24.21
N LYS A 482 -2.00 -5.75 24.20
CA LYS A 482 -0.84 -6.62 24.00
C LYS A 482 -0.82 -7.80 24.99
N ALA A 483 -1.29 -7.62 26.23
CA ALA A 483 -1.33 -8.70 27.22
C ALA A 483 -2.24 -9.88 26.82
N GLY A 484 -3.18 -9.67 25.88
CA GLY A 484 -4.03 -10.70 25.31
C GLY A 484 -3.56 -11.25 23.95
N ASP A 485 -2.38 -10.85 23.47
CA ASP A 485 -1.85 -11.30 22.19
C ASP A 485 -1.44 -12.78 22.23
N GLU A 486 -1.77 -13.51 21.17
CA GLU A 486 -1.40 -14.92 20.98
C GLU A 486 -1.13 -15.18 19.49
N PRO A 487 0.05 -15.72 19.09
CA PRO A 487 0.36 -15.96 17.68
C PRO A 487 -0.74 -16.78 16.96
N PRO A 488 -1.17 -16.40 15.74
CA PRO A 488 -0.67 -15.28 14.92
C PRO A 488 -1.39 -13.94 15.16
N HIS A 489 -2.26 -13.84 16.17
CA HIS A 489 -3.08 -12.67 16.48
C HIS A 489 -2.40 -11.74 17.48
N PHE A 490 -2.15 -10.51 17.05
CA PHE A 490 -1.45 -9.52 17.84
C PHE A 490 -2.20 -8.18 17.80
N SER A 491 -1.85 -7.26 18.69
CA SER A 491 -2.37 -5.89 18.69
C SER A 491 -1.78 -5.03 17.56
N TYR A 492 -0.64 -5.45 17.00
CA TYR A 492 -0.09 -4.91 15.74
C TYR A 492 0.11 -6.01 14.71
N GLN A 493 0.04 -5.63 13.44
CA GLN A 493 0.31 -6.54 12.33
C GLN A 493 1.80 -6.95 12.31
N ARG A 494 2.07 -8.23 12.01
CA ARG A 494 3.43 -8.79 12.09
C ARG A 494 4.36 -8.14 11.06
N TYR A 495 3.91 -8.03 9.82
CA TYR A 495 4.70 -7.56 8.69
C TYR A 495 4.40 -6.13 8.27
N ASP A 496 3.64 -5.40 9.09
CA ASP A 496 3.17 -4.04 8.78
C ASP A 496 3.41 -3.09 9.96
N THR A 497 3.48 -1.78 9.71
CA THR A 497 3.64 -0.77 10.78
C THR A 497 2.36 -0.52 11.59
N HIS A 498 1.19 -0.88 11.09
CA HIS A 498 -0.11 -0.53 11.67
C HIS A 498 -0.56 -1.51 12.75
N TRP A 499 -1.49 -1.04 13.58
CA TRP A 499 -2.22 -1.91 14.50
C TRP A 499 -3.00 -2.99 13.73
N ALA A 500 -3.32 -4.07 14.43
CA ALA A 500 -4.39 -4.97 14.06
C ALA A 500 -5.62 -4.69 14.94
N LEU A 501 -6.72 -5.40 14.69
CA LEU A 501 -8.01 -5.11 15.30
C LEU A 501 -7.98 -4.96 16.84
N PRO A 502 -7.30 -5.80 17.64
CA PRO A 502 -7.30 -5.63 19.09
C PRO A 502 -6.72 -4.28 19.54
N GLY A 503 -5.60 -3.85 18.95
CA GLY A 503 -4.97 -2.57 19.26
C GLY A 503 -5.82 -1.38 18.82
N GLU A 504 -6.43 -1.47 17.63
CA GLU A 504 -7.34 -0.44 17.12
C GLU A 504 -8.56 -0.27 18.03
N LEU A 505 -9.22 -1.36 18.40
CA LEU A 505 -10.39 -1.32 19.29
C LEU A 505 -10.05 -0.76 20.66
N ALA A 506 -8.92 -1.13 21.25
CA ALA A 506 -8.47 -0.58 22.54
C ALA A 506 -8.25 0.94 22.47
N ALA A 507 -7.64 1.44 21.38
CA ALA A 507 -7.48 2.87 21.16
C ALA A 507 -8.82 3.57 20.93
N MET A 508 -9.74 2.96 20.19
CA MET A 508 -11.04 3.55 19.86
C MET A 508 -11.99 3.58 21.05
N GLU A 509 -11.93 2.58 21.93
CA GLU A 509 -12.68 2.59 23.20
C GLU A 509 -12.27 3.78 24.06
N LEU A 510 -10.96 4.02 24.22
CA LEU A 510 -10.45 5.14 24.99
C LEU A 510 -10.82 6.49 24.35
N LEU A 511 -10.71 6.60 23.01
CA LEU A 511 -11.10 7.81 22.29
C LEU A 511 -12.60 8.09 22.38
N ALA A 512 -13.45 7.06 22.23
CA ALA A 512 -14.89 7.20 22.40
C ALA A 512 -15.24 7.65 23.82
N GLY A 513 -14.61 7.06 24.84
CA GLY A 513 -14.73 7.48 26.23
C GLY A 513 -14.43 8.97 26.40
N ARG A 514 -13.28 9.44 25.88
CA ARG A 514 -12.92 10.87 25.94
C ARG A 514 -13.92 11.77 25.22
N VAL A 515 -14.38 11.36 24.04
CA VAL A 515 -15.34 12.14 23.24
C VAL A 515 -16.67 12.32 23.98
N THR A 516 -17.16 11.28 24.63
CA THR A 516 -18.43 11.33 25.40
C THR A 516 -18.37 12.19 26.66
N GLN A 517 -17.16 12.51 27.14
CA GLN A 517 -16.94 13.37 28.31
C GLN A 517 -16.91 14.87 28.00
N TYR A 518 -16.85 15.26 26.72
CA TYR A 518 -16.94 16.68 26.37
C TYR A 518 -18.31 17.24 26.75
N SER A 519 -18.33 18.45 27.32
CA SER A 519 -19.57 19.13 27.77
C SER A 519 -20.63 19.26 26.66
N TRP A 520 -20.19 19.49 25.42
CA TRP A 520 -21.07 19.63 24.27
C TRP A 520 -21.66 18.31 23.75
N TYR A 521 -21.19 17.14 24.21
CA TYR A 521 -21.66 15.84 23.72
C TYR A 521 -23.16 15.61 23.99
N ALA A 522 -23.67 16.07 25.14
CA ALA A 522 -25.09 15.95 25.46
C ALA A 522 -26.00 16.79 24.52
N GLU A 523 -25.45 17.83 23.91
CA GLU A 523 -26.18 18.81 23.07
C GLU A 523 -26.27 18.38 21.61
N THR A 524 -25.49 17.39 21.17
CA THR A 524 -25.41 16.97 19.77
C THR A 524 -26.54 16.04 19.34
N GLY A 525 -27.33 15.52 20.28
CA GLY A 525 -28.35 14.52 19.99
C GLY A 525 -27.76 13.20 19.49
N ALA A 526 -26.59 12.81 20.01
CA ALA A 526 -25.87 11.59 19.64
C ALA A 526 -26.80 10.36 19.65
N GLN A 527 -26.64 9.45 18.67
CA GLN A 527 -27.46 8.26 18.54
C GLN A 527 -26.61 6.97 18.56
N PRO A 528 -26.00 6.60 19.70
CA PRO A 528 -25.29 5.32 19.81
C PRO A 528 -26.19 4.15 19.39
N GLY A 529 -25.64 3.18 18.65
CA GLY A 529 -26.41 2.04 18.13
C GLY A 529 -27.22 2.32 16.86
N SER A 530 -27.12 3.53 16.27
CA SER A 530 -27.72 3.84 14.96
C SER A 530 -26.96 3.24 13.76
N LEU A 531 -25.74 2.76 13.99
CA LEU A 531 -24.89 2.09 13.02
C LEU A 531 -24.74 0.60 13.38
N ASN A 532 -24.52 -0.24 12.38
CA ASN A 532 -24.31 -1.68 12.56
C ASN A 532 -22.83 -2.01 12.41
N LEU A 533 -22.35 -2.93 13.24
CA LEU A 533 -20.99 -3.46 13.18
C LEU A 533 -21.02 -4.90 12.65
N GLN A 534 -20.13 -5.22 11.71
CA GLN A 534 -20.02 -6.55 11.15
C GLN A 534 -18.55 -6.97 11.09
N GLU A 535 -18.27 -8.18 11.60
CA GLU A 535 -16.95 -8.80 11.46
C GLU A 535 -16.72 -9.24 10.02
N THR A 536 -15.55 -8.92 9.50
CA THR A 536 -15.06 -9.30 8.18
C THR A 536 -13.58 -9.62 8.25
N THR A 537 -13.00 -10.09 7.15
CA THR A 537 -11.56 -10.34 7.04
C THR A 537 -10.97 -9.68 5.81
N THR A 538 -9.68 -9.36 5.88
CA THR A 538 -8.91 -8.80 4.77
C THR A 538 -7.52 -9.42 4.70
N LEU A 539 -6.98 -9.56 3.50
CA LEU A 539 -5.64 -10.10 3.27
C LEU A 539 -4.66 -8.93 3.10
N ARG A 540 -3.59 -8.88 3.90
CA ARG A 540 -2.55 -7.84 3.82
C ARG A 540 -1.14 -8.42 3.79
N GLU A 541 -0.37 -8.03 2.78
CA GLU A 541 1.06 -8.36 2.65
C GLU A 541 1.90 -7.73 3.78
N GLY A 542 1.53 -6.53 4.18
CA GLY A 542 2.26 -5.71 5.15
C GLY A 542 3.30 -4.80 4.50
N ASP A 543 3.29 -3.53 4.91
CA ASP A 543 4.13 -2.49 4.33
C ASP A 543 5.64 -2.70 4.50
N LEU A 544 6.07 -3.49 5.49
CA LEU A 544 7.49 -3.74 5.76
C LEU A 544 8.12 -4.79 4.85
N VAL A 545 7.32 -5.64 4.19
CA VAL A 545 7.84 -6.66 3.26
C VAL A 545 8.57 -5.99 2.10
N ALA A 546 8.05 -4.87 1.59
CA ALA A 546 8.69 -4.10 0.51
C ALA A 546 10.08 -3.55 0.88
N HIS A 547 10.38 -3.45 2.18
CA HIS A 547 11.62 -2.91 2.73
C HIS A 547 12.67 -3.98 3.10
N LEU A 548 12.38 -5.26 2.83
CA LEU A 548 13.31 -6.37 3.00
C LEU A 548 14.20 -6.60 1.77
N PRO A 549 15.34 -7.29 1.94
CA PRO A 549 16.07 -7.84 0.79
C PRO A 549 15.16 -8.71 -0.09
N ASP A 550 15.29 -8.61 -1.42
CA ASP A 550 14.39 -9.30 -2.37
C ASP A 550 14.32 -10.82 -2.15
N ALA A 551 15.47 -11.43 -1.83
CA ALA A 551 15.58 -12.86 -1.52
C ALA A 551 14.84 -13.30 -0.23
N GLU A 552 14.38 -12.34 0.59
CA GLU A 552 13.66 -12.60 1.83
C GLU A 552 12.16 -12.34 1.73
N LYS A 553 11.70 -11.51 0.79
CA LYS A 553 10.29 -11.08 0.69
C LYS A 553 9.31 -12.25 0.67
N ALA A 554 9.61 -13.29 -0.11
CA ALA A 554 8.79 -14.49 -0.25
C ALA A 554 8.60 -15.31 1.05
N LYS A 555 9.40 -15.04 2.10
CA LYS A 555 9.28 -15.73 3.40
C LYS A 555 8.19 -15.15 4.29
N TYR A 556 7.63 -13.99 3.93
CA TYR A 556 6.65 -13.24 4.71
C TYR A 556 5.35 -13.13 3.90
N PRO A 557 4.53 -14.21 3.84
CA PRO A 557 3.28 -14.21 3.11
C PRO A 557 2.26 -13.27 3.75
N ALA A 558 1.25 -12.86 3.00
CA ALA A 558 0.20 -11.98 3.51
C ALA A 558 -0.57 -12.59 4.70
N ASP A 559 -0.93 -11.75 5.67
CA ASP A 559 -1.76 -12.09 6.82
C ASP A 559 -3.25 -11.88 6.52
N THR A 560 -4.08 -12.81 6.97
CA THR A 560 -5.54 -12.62 7.03
C THR A 560 -5.88 -11.95 8.36
N LEU A 561 -6.40 -10.73 8.29
CA LEU A 561 -6.71 -9.89 9.44
C LEU A 561 -8.22 -9.75 9.63
N ASN A 562 -8.66 -9.86 10.88
CA ASN A 562 -10.03 -9.49 11.24
C ASN A 562 -10.19 -7.97 11.19
N VAL A 563 -11.36 -7.50 10.74
CA VAL A 563 -11.71 -6.09 10.68
C VAL A 563 -13.18 -5.96 11.10
N MET A 564 -13.51 -4.91 11.86
CA MET A 564 -14.89 -4.59 12.21
C MET A 564 -15.40 -3.48 11.31
N LYS A 565 -16.30 -3.83 10.39
CA LYS A 565 -16.82 -2.90 9.37
C LYS A 565 -18.15 -2.31 9.79
N VAL A 566 -18.30 -1.00 9.58
CA VAL A 566 -19.45 -0.23 10.02
C VAL A 566 -20.40 0.06 8.86
N TYR A 567 -21.69 -0.07 9.12
CA TYR A 567 -22.76 0.13 8.14
C TYR A 567 -23.83 1.08 8.66
N LYS A 568 -24.41 1.85 7.73
CA LYS A 568 -25.65 2.62 7.94
C LYS A 568 -26.73 2.00 7.05
N GLY A 569 -27.63 1.23 7.65
CA GLY A 569 -28.54 0.37 6.89
C GLY A 569 -27.75 -0.69 6.12
N THR A 570 -27.86 -0.70 4.79
CA THR A 570 -27.14 -1.63 3.90
C THR A 570 -25.87 -1.06 3.29
N GLU A 571 -25.59 0.23 3.49
CA GLU A 571 -24.43 0.89 2.92
C GLU A 571 -23.30 0.99 3.95
N THR A 572 -22.05 0.95 3.47
CA THR A 572 -20.88 1.21 4.32
C THR A 572 -20.96 2.62 4.88
N TYR A 573 -20.67 2.78 6.17
CA TYR A 573 -20.70 4.10 6.78
C TYR A 573 -19.64 5.03 6.17
N LYS A 574 -19.97 6.32 6.07
CA LYS A 574 -19.04 7.37 5.70
C LYS A 574 -19.53 8.69 6.29
N GLY A 575 -18.72 9.32 7.13
CA GLY A 575 -19.03 10.63 7.68
C GLY A 575 -18.95 11.73 6.63
N GLY A 576 -19.96 12.61 6.62
CA GLY A 576 -20.03 13.75 5.73
C GLY A 576 -19.45 15.02 6.32
N LYS A 577 -19.43 16.09 5.53
CA LYS A 577 -18.95 17.44 5.92
C LYS A 577 -19.66 18.07 7.13
N ASN A 578 -20.85 17.58 7.50
CA ASN A 578 -21.63 18.06 8.65
C ASN A 578 -21.32 17.30 9.94
N ALA A 579 -20.41 16.33 9.89
CA ALA A 579 -19.89 15.66 11.07
C ALA A 579 -19.38 16.69 12.11
N PRO A 580 -19.74 16.57 13.39
CA PRO A 580 -19.20 17.42 14.46
C PRO A 580 -17.72 17.13 14.77
N ILE A 581 -17.22 15.97 14.36
CA ILE A 581 -15.84 15.54 14.57
C ILE A 581 -15.11 15.46 13.23
N LEU A 582 -13.94 16.08 13.15
CA LEU A 582 -12.95 15.83 12.11
C LEU A 582 -11.84 14.96 12.72
N LEU A 583 -11.72 13.72 12.26
CA LEU A 583 -10.54 12.90 12.52
C LEU A 583 -9.56 13.13 11.38
N MET A 584 -8.41 13.74 11.69
CA MET A 584 -7.34 13.94 10.72
C MET A 584 -6.07 13.21 11.14
N GLY A 585 -5.34 12.68 10.18
CA GLY A 585 -4.18 11.86 10.48
C GLY A 585 -3.40 11.34 9.29
N ASP A 586 -2.55 10.37 9.59
CA ASP A 586 -1.78 9.61 8.61
C ASP A 586 -2.48 8.30 8.21
N SER A 587 -1.72 7.34 7.70
CA SER A 587 -2.22 6.03 7.29
C SER A 587 -2.96 5.26 8.40
N PHE A 588 -2.72 5.51 9.70
CA PHE A 588 -3.51 4.92 10.79
C PHE A 588 -4.99 5.32 10.73
N THR A 589 -5.33 6.49 10.20
CA THR A 589 -6.73 6.89 9.99
C THR A 589 -7.30 6.41 8.66
N GLY A 590 -6.48 5.85 7.76
CA GLY A 590 -6.83 5.56 6.37
C GLY A 590 -6.90 4.07 6.00
N VAL A 591 -6.05 3.23 6.59
CA VAL A 591 -5.86 1.83 6.19
C VAL A 591 -7.17 1.05 6.15
N PHE A 592 -7.86 0.88 7.27
CA PHE A 592 -9.13 0.15 7.31
C PHE A 592 -10.33 1.06 7.02
N GLU A 593 -10.14 2.39 7.06
CA GLU A 593 -11.20 3.36 6.80
C GLU A 593 -11.50 3.46 5.29
N SER A 594 -10.46 3.58 4.46
CA SER A 594 -10.58 3.99 3.05
C SER A 594 -10.04 2.97 2.05
N VAL A 595 -9.16 2.06 2.48
CA VAL A 595 -8.44 1.14 1.59
C VAL A 595 -8.94 -0.27 1.77
N ASP A 596 -8.61 -0.88 2.90
CA ASP A 596 -8.96 -2.25 3.23
C ASP A 596 -10.36 -2.28 3.87
N GLN A 597 -11.24 -3.13 3.36
CA GLN A 597 -12.64 -3.31 3.76
C GLN A 597 -13.56 -2.08 3.58
N LYS A 598 -13.06 -0.85 3.71
CA LYS A 598 -13.78 0.44 3.63
C LYS A 598 -14.83 0.57 4.74
N SER A 599 -14.67 1.56 5.62
CA SER A 599 -15.45 1.76 6.85
C SER A 599 -15.13 0.78 7.99
N GLY A 600 -13.87 0.38 8.12
CA GLY A 600 -13.39 -0.43 9.24
C GLY A 600 -12.31 0.23 10.09
N GLY A 601 -12.07 1.54 9.90
CA GLY A 601 -11.01 2.27 10.57
C GLY A 601 -11.49 3.16 11.72
N PRO A 602 -10.60 4.01 12.27
CA PRO A 602 -10.87 4.76 13.49
C PRO A 602 -12.08 5.71 13.40
N GLY A 603 -12.30 6.33 12.23
CA GLY A 603 -13.41 7.26 12.07
C GLY A 603 -14.76 6.56 12.11
N SER A 604 -14.88 5.45 11.38
CA SER A 604 -16.07 4.61 11.38
C SER A 604 -16.34 3.99 12.76
N LEU A 605 -15.31 3.45 13.42
CA LEU A 605 -15.43 2.85 14.75
C LEU A 605 -15.81 3.87 15.83
N LEU A 606 -15.22 5.08 15.76
CA LEU A 606 -15.59 6.16 16.66
C LEU A 606 -17.04 6.61 16.44
N ALA A 607 -17.50 6.68 15.18
CA ALA A 607 -18.89 7.00 14.87
C ALA A 607 -19.86 5.93 15.39
N TYR A 608 -19.51 4.65 15.27
CA TYR A 608 -20.27 3.54 15.84
C TYR A 608 -20.38 3.66 17.37
N ALA A 609 -19.26 3.88 18.05
CA ALA A 609 -19.21 3.92 19.51
C ALA A 609 -19.90 5.14 20.12
N THR A 610 -19.75 6.31 19.50
CA THR A 610 -20.27 7.59 20.02
C THR A 610 -21.64 7.96 19.47
N GLY A 611 -22.08 7.35 18.37
CA GLY A 611 -23.30 7.78 17.68
C GLY A 611 -23.21 9.18 17.07
N LEU A 612 -22.00 9.72 16.89
CA LEU A 612 -21.73 10.98 16.22
C LEU A 612 -21.11 10.73 14.85
N ASP A 613 -21.46 11.55 13.87
CA ASP A 613 -20.77 11.49 12.58
C ASP A 613 -19.30 11.93 12.71
N VAL A 614 -18.40 11.24 12.01
CA VAL A 614 -16.95 11.53 11.99
C VAL A 614 -16.48 11.68 10.55
N GLN A 615 -16.06 12.88 10.18
CA GLN A 615 -15.40 13.13 8.90
C GLN A 615 -13.93 12.74 9.02
N VAL A 616 -13.42 11.94 8.09
CA VAL A 616 -12.01 11.50 8.09
C VAL A 616 -11.22 12.24 7.02
N LEU A 617 -10.04 12.74 7.40
CA LEU A 617 -9.05 13.36 6.51
C LEU A 617 -7.69 12.69 6.69
N THR A 618 -7.29 11.86 5.74
CA THR A 618 -6.00 11.18 5.75
C THR A 618 -4.97 11.88 4.86
N SER A 619 -3.72 11.95 5.33
CA SER A 619 -2.53 12.26 4.54
C SER A 619 -1.60 11.06 4.53
N TRP A 620 -1.42 10.41 3.38
CA TRP A 620 -0.56 9.23 3.31
C TRP A 620 0.92 9.59 3.45
N GLY A 621 1.71 8.73 4.10
CA GLY A 621 3.17 8.85 4.16
C GLY A 621 3.75 9.97 5.03
N GLY A 622 2.93 10.73 5.76
CA GLY A 622 3.43 11.55 6.88
C GLY A 622 2.36 12.34 7.63
N GLY A 623 2.38 12.18 8.95
CA GLY A 623 1.48 12.84 9.90
C GLY A 623 1.43 14.37 9.80
N PRO A 624 2.56 15.10 9.66
CA PRO A 624 2.55 16.57 9.66
C PRO A 624 1.79 17.20 8.49
N GLY A 625 1.76 16.52 7.34
CA GLY A 625 1.22 17.04 6.09
C GLY A 625 -0.30 17.27 6.10
N VAL A 626 -1.03 16.54 6.94
CA VAL A 626 -2.50 16.60 7.00
C VAL A 626 -3.03 17.99 7.38
N ARG A 627 -2.23 18.77 8.15
CA ARG A 627 -2.58 20.14 8.55
C ARG A 627 -2.81 21.04 7.35
N SER A 628 -1.97 20.95 6.31
CA SER A 628 -2.11 21.73 5.08
C SER A 628 -3.39 21.38 4.31
N ARG A 629 -3.86 20.13 4.40
CA ARG A 629 -5.12 19.68 3.81
C ARG A 629 -6.32 20.21 4.59
N MET A 630 -6.26 20.19 5.92
CA MET A 630 -7.30 20.76 6.78
C MET A 630 -7.51 22.25 6.48
N MET A 631 -6.45 23.03 6.23
CA MET A 631 -6.56 24.45 5.89
C MET A 631 -7.37 24.72 4.60
N LYS A 632 -7.51 23.73 3.71
CA LYS A 632 -8.36 23.79 2.51
C LYS A 632 -9.83 23.51 2.81
N MET A 633 -10.18 23.01 4.00
CA MET A 633 -11.54 22.64 4.41
C MET A 633 -12.32 23.77 5.09
N LYS A 634 -12.02 25.05 4.80
CA LYS A 634 -12.56 26.23 5.51
C LYS A 634 -14.08 26.20 5.74
N LYS A 635 -14.85 25.71 4.77
CA LYS A 635 -16.31 25.61 4.89
C LYS A 635 -16.73 24.50 5.86
N ASP A 636 -16.18 23.30 5.70
CA ASP A 636 -16.49 22.13 6.53
C ASP A 636 -16.13 22.37 8.01
N MET A 637 -15.14 23.23 8.27
CA MET A 637 -14.79 23.63 9.64
C MET A 637 -15.95 24.30 10.38
N GLN A 638 -17.00 24.80 9.70
CA GLN A 638 -18.16 25.46 10.32
C GLN A 638 -19.06 24.50 11.14
N SER A 639 -19.08 23.21 10.82
CA SER A 639 -19.86 22.20 11.56
C SER A 639 -19.06 21.51 12.68
N LYS A 640 -17.75 21.74 12.74
CA LYS A 640 -16.85 21.02 13.67
C LYS A 640 -16.92 21.59 15.08
N ARG A 641 -16.89 20.68 16.05
CA ARG A 641 -16.71 20.91 17.48
C ARG A 641 -15.36 20.38 17.96
N LEU A 642 -14.87 19.31 17.33
CA LEU A 642 -13.63 18.64 17.68
C LEU A 642 -12.82 18.30 16.43
N VAL A 643 -11.52 18.59 16.49
CA VAL A 643 -10.51 18.01 15.61
C VAL A 643 -9.69 17.02 16.44
N VAL A 644 -9.74 15.75 16.04
CA VAL A 644 -8.84 14.71 16.55
C VAL A 644 -7.67 14.61 15.59
N TYR A 645 -6.46 14.89 16.06
CA TYR A 645 -5.23 14.75 15.29
C TYR A 645 -4.50 13.46 15.70
N MET A 646 -4.67 12.41 14.91
CA MET A 646 -4.17 11.07 15.17
C MET A 646 -3.07 10.69 14.18
N MET A 647 -1.87 10.39 14.68
CA MET A 647 -0.76 9.99 13.82
C MET A 647 0.26 9.16 14.59
N THR A 648 1.03 8.36 13.88
CA THR A 648 2.18 7.63 14.41
C THR A 648 3.18 8.54 15.12
N ALA A 649 3.58 8.18 16.33
CA ALA A 649 4.48 8.96 17.17
C ALA A 649 5.88 9.13 16.53
N ARG A 650 6.32 8.21 15.66
CA ARG A 650 7.57 8.34 14.91
C ARG A 650 7.71 9.66 14.13
N ASP A 651 6.61 10.24 13.65
CA ASP A 651 6.65 11.46 12.84
C ASP A 651 6.84 12.73 13.71
N LEU A 652 6.91 12.57 15.04
CA LEU A 652 7.35 13.62 15.95
C LEU A 652 8.87 13.81 15.92
N TRP A 653 9.64 12.82 15.45
CA TRP A 653 11.11 12.86 15.40
C TRP A 653 11.65 12.60 13.99
N GLN A 654 12.44 13.53 13.47
CA GLN A 654 13.07 13.47 12.15
C GLN A 654 12.10 12.98 11.06
N SER A 655 10.90 13.57 11.06
CA SER A 655 9.91 13.30 10.02
C SER A 655 10.49 13.68 8.65
N PRO A 656 10.31 12.85 7.61
CA PRO A 656 10.70 13.21 6.25
C PRO A 656 9.84 14.34 5.67
N MET A 657 8.72 14.66 6.33
CA MET A 657 7.92 15.84 6.06
C MET A 657 8.22 16.92 7.09
N GLU A 658 8.44 18.14 6.61
CA GLU A 658 8.61 19.31 7.46
C GLU A 658 7.32 19.63 8.23
N TRP A 659 7.49 20.13 9.44
CA TRP A 659 6.44 20.72 10.25
C TRP A 659 6.19 22.16 9.80
N ASP A 660 5.64 22.30 8.59
CA ASP A 660 5.33 23.60 7.98
C ASP A 660 4.43 24.47 8.87
N ALA A 661 4.60 25.79 8.76
CA ALA A 661 3.68 26.76 9.34
C ALA A 661 2.29 26.65 8.71
N LEU A 662 1.23 27.00 9.45
CA LEU A 662 -0.11 27.07 8.89
C LEU A 662 -0.18 28.27 7.95
N ARG A 663 -0.32 28.02 6.65
CA ARG A 663 -0.48 29.05 5.61
C ARG A 663 -1.89 29.02 5.01
#